data_AF-A0AAF3FP54-F1
#
_entry.id   AF-A0AAF3FP54-F1
#
_cell.length_a   1.000
_cell.length_b   1.000
_cell.length_c   1.000
_cell.angle_alpha   90.00
_cell.angle_beta   90.00
_cell.angle_gamma   90.00
#
_symmetry.space_group_name_H-M   'P 1'
#
loop_
_entity.id
_entity.type
_entity.pdbx_description
1 polymer ?
#
loop_
_entity_poly.entity_id
_entity_poly.type
_entity_poly.pdbx_seq_one_letter_code
_entity_poly.pdbx_strand_id
1 'polypeptide(L)'
;MALVASEEHEYFKAVGKRAIADLWKYHNHPENFQSSKFSEGEIKVYTMKSDNPDCPEDIAKASISLEGTTLNHALALVLPWMPYRTQWDDLLARVKVLDEISPTMKIVHHVTKKKTPLSARDSVDVVSIDARKSTSTVILAARSVEKADVPELKDHVRTFQHLGGFVIQDCGEGKIDFELYFHGDLKVEHNWKNVWRYSKGVLLKNLAPALLNKNVSTAHCNSEEDPRTALLTQSLADVQMPVGNDSEDLVQPLNEDLTDGNDWEKRSLPPRLGIGSRIRLFLLMSILTSIANFPSAFTHTSINTAVHEVNEYLNRSYAQREIILENHHISIIRSTINCVWYLGQVGGALASPFICDKYGRKVAFILSSSFVTLGALLQFLAVFSSFPEIFFIGRVLAAVSSPLMDAALIVYLQECAPDRVRGSMSSLFSTGYAVTCLLGMALGQDALLGKSMKLLLFVPLITGFLSTLYLLTIPDTPKYLAIKKNNEKAAKRSIAYFLGNSVDHRIEKELLEEEITDNDLKKGNISALWSCGALGRSLLLSLAALVFTLPFFPILQSSTYIFSSIGIEKEISQTSSTVLMILFTIACFISTSIIDRFPRRSFLLTCGAISMFLLLFFPISDLFFTSRYPIIFFAGIYIFIYGVGVGGVAWTVGPELVPINYRSALFCVCYALHSSLVVCTNFIVIPLFDWLGLMAIPLLYIPILGVAWILLFFKLPETNVYHGK
;
A
#
# COMPACT_ATOMS: atom_id res chain seq x y z
N MET A 1 20.78 -22.74 -6.39
CA MET A 1 21.01 -21.63 -5.44
C MET A 1 22.41 -21.65 -4.81
N ALA A 2 23.01 -22.80 -4.49
CA ALA A 2 24.35 -22.84 -3.87
C ALA A 2 25.53 -22.35 -4.76
N LEU A 3 25.50 -22.61 -6.07
CA LEU A 3 26.56 -22.17 -7.00
C LEU A 3 26.58 -20.64 -7.22
N VAL A 4 25.42 -20.02 -7.39
CA VAL A 4 25.28 -18.55 -7.57
C VAL A 4 25.72 -17.78 -6.32
N ALA A 5 25.54 -18.34 -5.13
CA ALA A 5 26.01 -17.74 -3.89
C ALA A 5 27.55 -17.73 -3.78
N SER A 6 28.24 -18.71 -4.37
CA SER A 6 29.72 -18.79 -4.32
C SER A 6 30.40 -17.76 -5.24
N GLU A 7 29.89 -17.55 -6.45
CA GLU A 7 30.42 -16.56 -7.40
C GLU A 7 30.12 -15.12 -6.96
N GLU A 8 28.91 -14.86 -6.45
CA GLU A 8 28.60 -13.55 -5.85
C GLU A 8 29.54 -13.26 -4.67
N HIS A 9 29.86 -14.27 -3.85
CA HIS A 9 30.73 -14.11 -2.69
C HIS A 9 32.17 -13.75 -3.07
N GLU A 10 32.76 -14.41 -4.07
CA GLU A 10 34.11 -14.08 -4.55
C GLU A 10 34.20 -12.68 -5.18
N TYR A 11 33.16 -12.30 -5.92
CA TYR A 11 33.08 -10.97 -6.51
C TYR A 11 33.06 -9.86 -5.44
N PHE A 12 32.23 -9.98 -4.40
CA PHE A 12 32.19 -9.00 -3.30
C PHE A 12 33.51 -8.96 -2.51
N LYS A 13 34.20 -10.10 -2.35
CA LYS A 13 35.53 -10.16 -1.72
C LYS A 13 36.57 -9.37 -2.53
N ALA A 14 36.51 -9.43 -3.86
CA ALA A 14 37.40 -8.68 -4.74
C ALA A 14 37.16 -7.15 -4.69
N VAL A 15 35.89 -6.70 -4.76
CA VAL A 15 35.55 -5.27 -4.65
C VAL A 15 36.00 -4.69 -3.32
N GLY A 16 35.78 -5.44 -2.24
CA GLY A 16 36.18 -5.08 -0.89
C GLY A 16 37.68 -4.83 -0.71
N LYS A 17 38.52 -5.78 -1.18
CA LYS A 17 39.98 -5.64 -1.13
C LYS A 17 40.47 -4.42 -1.90
N ARG A 18 39.83 -4.11 -3.03
CA ARG A 18 40.16 -2.92 -3.84
C ARG A 18 39.82 -1.62 -3.11
N ALA A 19 38.64 -1.54 -2.48
CA ALA A 19 38.23 -0.36 -1.71
C ALA A 19 39.20 -0.05 -0.54
N ILE A 20 39.66 -1.09 0.16
CA ILE A 20 40.67 -0.96 1.21
C ILE A 20 42.01 -0.47 0.65
N ALA A 21 42.46 -1.04 -0.47
CA ALA A 21 43.73 -0.67 -1.09
C ALA A 21 43.74 0.79 -1.53
N ASP A 22 42.63 1.27 -2.12
CA ASP A 22 42.48 2.67 -2.52
C ASP A 22 42.53 3.61 -1.29
N LEU A 23 41.81 3.27 -0.21
CA LEU A 23 41.82 4.08 1.02
C LEU A 23 43.20 4.11 1.70
N TRP A 24 43.90 2.97 1.73
CA TRP A 24 45.28 2.89 2.23
C TRP A 24 46.25 3.73 1.41
N LYS A 25 46.10 3.74 0.08
CA LYS A 25 46.89 4.60 -0.80
C LYS A 25 46.71 6.07 -0.42
N TYR A 26 45.47 6.51 -0.14
CA TYR A 26 45.22 7.88 0.29
C TYR A 26 45.75 8.20 1.69
N HIS A 27 45.68 7.25 2.62
CA HIS A 27 46.21 7.44 3.98
C HIS A 27 47.74 7.52 4.01
N ASN A 28 48.44 6.66 3.27
CA ASN A 28 49.90 6.58 3.28
C ASN A 28 50.61 7.66 2.46
N HIS A 29 49.90 8.35 1.56
CA HIS A 29 50.45 9.40 0.71
C HIS A 29 49.81 10.77 0.99
N PRO A 30 49.94 11.32 2.21
CA PRO A 30 49.36 12.60 2.59
C PRO A 30 49.87 13.78 1.76
N GLU A 31 51.06 13.67 1.17
CA GLU A 31 51.67 14.68 0.29
C GLU A 31 50.85 14.97 -0.98
N ASN A 32 49.99 14.03 -1.41
CA ASN A 32 49.13 14.22 -2.57
C ASN A 32 47.96 15.17 -2.28
N PHE A 33 47.70 15.50 -1.01
CA PHE A 33 46.61 16.37 -0.63
C PHE A 33 47.09 17.79 -0.37
N GLN A 34 46.44 18.77 -1.01
CA GLN A 34 46.67 20.19 -0.75
C GLN A 34 45.83 20.65 0.44
N SER A 35 46.46 21.33 1.40
CA SER A 35 45.76 21.85 2.58
C SER A 35 44.87 23.04 2.22
N SER A 36 43.60 23.01 2.61
CA SER A 36 42.70 24.16 2.51
C SER A 36 42.55 24.84 3.89
N LYS A 37 42.69 26.17 3.97
CA LYS A 37 42.57 26.92 5.25
C LYS A 37 41.10 27.06 5.64
N PHE A 38 40.62 26.22 6.56
CA PHE A 38 39.40 26.49 7.32
C PHE A 38 39.62 26.17 8.80
N SER A 39 40.01 27.20 9.57
CA SER A 39 39.78 27.27 11.02
C SER A 39 38.37 27.85 11.22
N GLU A 40 37.51 27.31 12.09
CA GLU A 40 37.78 27.20 13.52
C GLU A 40 37.48 25.84 14.16
N GLY A 41 38.43 25.45 15.04
CA GLY A 41 38.28 24.45 16.11
C GLY A 41 38.98 23.10 15.94
N GLU A 42 40.24 23.06 15.48
CA GLU A 42 41.14 21.87 15.41
C GLU A 42 40.97 20.83 14.28
N ILE A 43 40.07 21.01 13.32
CA ILE A 43 39.90 20.04 12.21
C ILE A 43 40.60 20.51 10.93
N LYS A 44 41.52 19.69 10.39
CA LYS A 44 42.25 20.00 9.14
C LYS A 44 41.58 19.31 7.95
N VAL A 45 41.25 20.08 6.91
CA VAL A 45 40.66 19.56 5.66
C VAL A 45 41.65 19.70 4.51
N TYR A 46 41.96 18.59 3.86
CA TYR A 46 42.84 18.51 2.71
C TYR A 46 42.07 18.05 1.48
N THR A 47 42.48 18.52 0.29
CA THR A 47 41.82 18.20 -0.98
C THR A 47 42.85 17.78 -2.02
N MET A 48 42.56 16.70 -2.74
CA MET A 48 43.36 16.19 -3.85
C MET A 48 42.49 16.20 -5.12
N LYS A 49 43.04 16.73 -6.22
CA LYS A 49 42.39 16.67 -7.54
C LYS A 49 42.70 15.34 -8.22
N SER A 50 41.75 14.83 -9.00
CA SER A 50 41.93 13.61 -9.81
C SER A 50 43.12 13.71 -10.77
N ASP A 51 43.89 12.62 -10.87
CA ASP A 51 44.94 12.45 -11.87
C ASP A 51 44.36 12.17 -13.27
N ASN A 52 43.08 11.80 -13.38
CA ASN A 52 42.40 11.48 -14.64
C ASN A 52 41.52 12.65 -15.13
N PRO A 53 41.88 13.32 -16.24
CA PRO A 53 41.12 14.47 -16.75
C PRO A 53 39.72 14.13 -17.27
N ASP A 54 39.46 12.88 -17.66
CA ASP A 54 38.15 12.44 -18.18
C ASP A 54 37.19 11.98 -17.07
N CYS A 55 37.69 11.78 -15.85
CA CYS A 55 36.91 11.37 -14.68
C CYS A 55 37.38 12.14 -13.43
N PRO A 56 36.94 13.40 -13.29
CA PRO A 56 37.40 14.27 -12.21
C PRO A 56 36.73 13.91 -10.88
N GLU A 57 37.33 12.98 -10.12
CA GLU A 57 37.00 12.71 -8.72
C GLU A 57 37.86 13.57 -7.77
N ASP A 58 37.24 14.49 -7.03
CA ASP A 58 37.92 15.20 -5.94
C ASP A 58 37.86 14.35 -4.67
N ILE A 59 39.01 14.19 -4.00
CA ILE A 59 39.07 13.51 -2.71
C ILE A 59 39.37 14.54 -1.63
N ALA A 60 38.51 14.59 -0.61
CA ALA A 60 38.78 15.38 0.58
C ALA A 60 39.07 14.47 1.78
N LYS A 61 40.06 14.87 2.56
CA LYS A 61 40.44 14.26 3.82
C LYS A 61 40.13 15.24 4.95
N ALA A 62 39.39 14.83 5.97
CA ALA A 62 39.24 15.60 7.20
C ALA A 62 39.90 14.85 8.36
N SER A 63 40.84 15.48 9.05
CA SER A 63 41.58 14.88 10.18
C SER A 63 41.25 15.59 11.48
N ILE A 64 40.97 14.80 12.52
CA ILE A 64 40.67 15.23 13.89
C ILE A 64 41.55 14.43 14.84
N SER A 65 42.22 15.08 15.77
CA SER A 65 42.93 14.42 16.87
C SER A 65 42.10 14.54 18.14
N LEU A 66 41.82 13.42 18.80
CA LEU A 66 41.08 13.34 20.06
C LEU A 66 42.07 13.00 21.18
N GLU A 67 42.17 13.86 22.20
CA GLU A 67 42.98 13.61 23.39
C GLU A 67 42.13 13.02 24.52
N GLY A 68 42.74 12.22 25.41
CA GLY A 68 42.07 11.57 26.54
C GLY A 68 41.04 10.49 26.17
N THR A 69 41.16 9.86 24.99
CA THR A 69 40.23 8.85 24.47
C THR A 69 40.96 7.55 24.11
N THR A 70 40.26 6.41 24.17
CA THR A 70 40.79 5.09 23.76
C THR A 70 40.17 4.63 22.44
N LEU A 71 40.80 3.69 21.73
CA LEU A 71 40.24 3.12 20.49
C LEU A 71 38.82 2.56 20.68
N ASN A 72 38.54 1.85 21.79
CA ASN A 72 37.21 1.27 22.05
C ASN A 72 36.12 2.34 22.17
N HIS A 73 36.42 3.45 22.84
CA HIS A 73 35.53 4.61 22.92
C HIS A 73 35.34 5.27 21.55
N ALA A 74 36.41 5.42 20.76
CA ALA A 74 36.32 5.93 19.39
C ALA A 74 35.48 5.02 18.47
N LEU A 75 35.60 3.69 18.61
CA LEU A 75 34.77 2.73 17.88
C LEU A 75 33.31 2.77 18.32
N ALA A 76 33.05 2.85 19.63
CA ALA A 76 31.71 3.03 20.19
C ALA A 76 31.04 4.31 19.71
N LEU A 77 31.83 5.35 19.36
CA LEU A 77 31.34 6.61 18.81
C LEU A 77 30.88 6.50 17.35
N VAL A 78 31.49 5.59 16.58
CA VAL A 78 31.12 5.36 15.17
C VAL A 78 30.09 4.24 15.02
N LEU A 79 29.99 3.35 16.00
CA LEU A 79 29.01 2.26 16.05
C LEU A 79 27.55 2.73 15.81
N PRO A 80 27.04 3.83 16.39
CA PRO A 80 25.71 4.37 16.10
C PRO A 80 25.53 4.88 14.67
N TRP A 81 26.61 5.19 13.96
CA TRP A 81 26.60 5.59 12.56
C TRP A 81 26.57 4.41 11.59
N MET A 82 26.92 3.20 12.06
CA MET A 82 26.69 1.97 11.31
C MET A 82 25.19 1.82 10.99
N PRO A 83 24.27 1.99 11.97
CA PRO A 83 22.85 2.19 11.75
C PRO A 83 22.50 3.32 10.81
N TYR A 84 23.09 4.52 10.86
CA TYR A 84 22.73 5.59 9.91
C TYR A 84 23.17 5.31 8.47
N ARG A 85 24.19 4.44 8.26
CA ARG A 85 24.49 3.86 6.94
C ARG A 85 23.48 2.78 6.54
N THR A 86 22.84 2.09 7.49
CA THR A 86 21.82 1.06 7.23
C THR A 86 20.36 1.56 7.29
N GLN A 87 20.05 2.66 7.97
CA GLN A 87 18.72 3.26 8.16
C GLN A 87 18.27 4.03 6.92
N TRP A 88 19.16 4.26 5.96
CA TRP A 88 18.76 4.68 4.60
C TRP A 88 18.19 3.50 3.79
N ASP A 89 18.37 2.25 4.26
CA ASP A 89 18.10 1.00 3.55
C ASP A 89 17.77 -0.17 4.51
N ASP A 90 16.63 -0.12 5.20
CA ASP A 90 16.20 -1.22 6.07
C ASP A 90 15.46 -2.32 5.29
N LEU A 91 16.16 -3.44 5.00
CA LEU A 91 15.66 -4.82 5.12
C LEU A 91 16.70 -5.86 4.61
N LEU A 92 17.29 -6.59 5.56
CA LEU A 92 17.83 -7.97 5.51
C LEU A 92 19.35 -8.23 5.30
N ALA A 93 19.73 -9.29 6.04
CA ALA A 93 21.00 -9.97 6.32
C ALA A 93 22.14 -9.94 5.27
N ARG A 94 23.33 -9.62 5.80
CA ARG A 94 24.68 -9.77 5.25
C ARG A 94 25.24 -11.16 5.57
N VAL A 95 26.03 -11.74 4.65
CA VAL A 95 27.04 -12.74 5.03
C VAL A 95 28.26 -11.97 5.54
N LYS A 96 28.52 -12.07 6.85
CA LYS A 96 29.76 -11.56 7.44
C LYS A 96 30.84 -12.60 7.19
N VAL A 97 31.83 -12.27 6.35
CA VAL A 97 33.01 -13.11 6.18
C VAL A 97 34.19 -12.41 6.82
N LEU A 98 34.80 -13.13 7.75
CA LEU A 98 36.06 -12.78 8.38
C LEU A 98 37.17 -13.43 7.57
N ASP A 99 38.01 -12.61 6.94
CA ASP A 99 39.18 -13.07 6.20
C ASP A 99 40.45 -12.54 6.87
N GLU A 100 41.47 -13.37 7.06
CA GLU A 100 42.76 -12.96 7.59
C GLU A 100 43.70 -12.57 6.43
N ILE A 101 44.27 -11.35 6.46
CA ILE A 101 45.28 -10.90 5.47
C ILE A 101 46.69 -11.24 5.97
N SER A 102 46.92 -11.01 7.26
CA SER A 102 48.20 -11.22 7.92
C SER A 102 47.95 -11.49 9.42
N PRO A 103 48.94 -11.97 10.18
CA PRO A 103 48.76 -12.30 11.60
C PRO A 103 48.24 -11.15 12.46
N THR A 104 48.39 -9.92 11.99
CA THR A 104 47.98 -8.70 12.68
C THR A 104 46.74 -8.05 12.06
N MET A 105 46.20 -8.57 10.94
CA MET A 105 45.11 -7.91 10.19
C MET A 105 43.95 -8.84 9.83
N LYS A 106 42.74 -8.43 10.20
CA LYS A 106 41.48 -9.11 9.85
C LYS A 106 40.58 -8.20 9.02
N ILE A 107 40.00 -8.74 7.93
CA ILE A 107 38.97 -8.11 7.12
C ILE A 107 37.59 -8.60 7.55
N VAL A 108 36.65 -7.67 7.65
CA VAL A 108 35.23 -7.93 7.86
C VAL A 108 34.44 -7.42 6.66
N HIS A 109 33.79 -8.34 5.93
CA HIS A 109 32.98 -7.99 4.75
C HIS A 109 31.50 -7.82 5.05
N HIS A 110 30.89 -6.83 4.39
CA HIS A 110 29.58 -6.33 4.73
C HIS A 110 28.83 -5.82 3.46
N VAL A 111 27.87 -6.58 2.94
CA VAL A 111 27.11 -6.25 1.70
C VAL A 111 25.65 -5.85 1.98
N THR A 112 25.24 -4.63 1.60
CA THR A 112 23.83 -4.22 1.70
C THR A 112 23.19 -4.19 0.30
N LYS A 113 22.19 -5.05 0.06
CA LYS A 113 21.38 -5.02 -1.17
C LYS A 113 20.07 -4.24 -0.91
N LYS A 114 19.72 -3.28 -1.77
CA LYS A 114 18.43 -2.57 -1.73
C LYS A 114 17.37 -3.25 -2.61
N LYS A 115 16.09 -3.06 -2.27
CA LYS A 115 14.90 -3.47 -3.05
C LYS A 115 14.51 -2.56 -4.24
N THR A 116 15.37 -1.63 -4.69
CA THR A 116 15.25 -0.60 -5.80
C THR A 116 14.92 0.85 -5.36
N PRO A 117 15.23 1.90 -6.18
CA PRO A 117 16.03 1.95 -7.41
C PRO A 117 17.37 2.69 -7.19
N LEU A 118 18.21 2.22 -6.27
CA LEU A 118 19.62 2.64 -6.11
C LEU A 118 20.51 1.39 -5.97
N SER A 119 21.78 1.47 -6.39
CA SER A 119 22.73 0.34 -6.43
C SER A 119 22.97 -0.31 -5.07
N ALA A 120 23.39 -1.58 -5.10
CA ALA A 120 24.00 -2.26 -3.96
C ALA A 120 25.28 -1.52 -3.52
N ARG A 121 25.49 -1.46 -2.19
CA ARG A 121 26.68 -0.88 -1.56
C ARG A 121 27.36 -1.94 -0.71
N ASP A 122 28.66 -2.07 -0.88
CA ASP A 122 29.51 -2.90 -0.03
C ASP A 122 30.39 -2.01 0.87
N SER A 123 30.54 -2.44 2.11
CA SER A 123 31.49 -1.88 3.06
C SER A 123 32.42 -2.96 3.53
N VAL A 124 33.65 -2.58 3.86
CA VAL A 124 34.65 -3.49 4.38
C VAL A 124 35.46 -2.80 5.46
N ASP A 125 35.64 -3.53 6.55
CA ASP A 125 36.32 -3.05 7.74
C ASP A 125 37.61 -3.88 7.89
N VAL A 126 38.76 -3.22 8.02
CA VAL A 126 40.04 -3.87 8.32
C VAL A 126 40.51 -3.41 9.68
N VAL A 127 40.76 -4.38 10.54
CA VAL A 127 41.33 -4.16 11.86
C VAL A 127 42.77 -4.63 11.81
N SER A 128 43.71 -3.72 12.08
CA SER A 128 45.13 -4.00 12.23
C SER A 128 45.55 -3.79 13.68
N ILE A 129 46.13 -4.82 14.28
CA ILE A 129 46.68 -4.81 15.64
C ILE A 129 48.17 -5.12 15.53
N ASP A 130 49.02 -4.09 15.57
CA ASP A 130 50.46 -4.32 15.66
C ASP A 130 50.81 -4.66 17.11
N ALA A 131 51.33 -5.86 17.37
CA ALA A 131 51.71 -6.25 18.73
C ALA A 131 53.06 -5.62 19.17
N ARG A 132 53.83 -5.03 18.25
CA ARG A 132 55.18 -4.48 18.52
C ARG A 132 55.18 -2.97 18.78
N LYS A 133 54.12 -2.27 18.37
CA LYS A 133 53.84 -0.86 18.67
C LYS A 133 52.48 -0.85 19.36
N SER A 134 52.29 -0.13 20.46
CA SER A 134 51.01 -0.08 21.19
C SER A 134 49.91 0.68 20.44
N THR A 135 49.83 0.53 19.12
CA THR A 135 49.03 1.33 18.20
C THR A 135 48.18 0.38 17.37
N SER A 136 46.86 0.49 17.54
CA SER A 136 45.87 -0.24 16.77
C SER A 136 45.22 0.69 15.74
N THR A 137 45.06 0.20 14.51
CA THR A 137 44.47 0.97 13.41
C THR A 137 43.24 0.26 12.89
N VAL A 138 42.13 0.98 12.78
CA VAL A 138 40.88 0.48 12.18
C VAL A 138 40.57 1.30 10.94
N ILE A 139 40.33 0.60 9.84
CA ILE A 139 40.06 1.19 8.55
C ILE A 139 38.70 0.71 8.09
N LEU A 140 37.82 1.63 7.72
CA LEU A 140 36.51 1.30 7.21
C LEU A 140 36.33 1.94 5.84
N ALA A 141 36.21 1.14 4.80
CA ALA A 141 36.03 1.59 3.42
C ALA A 141 34.65 1.17 2.88
N ALA A 142 34.10 1.94 1.95
CA ALA A 142 32.87 1.58 1.26
C ALA A 142 32.93 1.95 -0.23
N ARG A 143 32.43 1.08 -1.10
CA ARG A 143 32.35 1.32 -2.54
C ARG A 143 30.94 1.00 -3.04
N SER A 144 30.60 1.57 -4.20
CA SER A 144 29.44 1.08 -4.96
C SER A 144 29.93 -0.01 -5.89
N VAL A 145 29.17 -1.08 -5.98
CA VAL A 145 29.45 -2.18 -6.91
C VAL A 145 29.22 -1.69 -8.34
N GLU A 146 30.19 -1.93 -9.23
CA GLU A 146 30.18 -1.45 -10.62
C GLU A 146 29.09 -2.14 -11.48
N LYS A 147 28.68 -3.36 -11.13
CA LYS A 147 27.64 -4.13 -11.84
C LYS A 147 26.67 -4.81 -10.89
N ALA A 148 25.50 -4.20 -10.72
CA ALA A 148 24.25 -4.92 -10.54
C ALA A 148 23.32 -4.31 -11.59
N ASP A 149 22.73 -5.11 -12.46
CA ASP A 149 21.95 -4.70 -13.64
C ASP A 149 20.99 -3.53 -13.36
N VAL A 150 21.46 -2.30 -13.58
CA VAL A 150 20.66 -1.08 -13.55
C VAL A 150 20.73 -0.52 -14.96
N PRO A 151 19.59 -0.37 -15.65
CA PRO A 151 19.60 0.09 -17.04
C PRO A 151 20.16 1.50 -17.13
N GLU A 152 21.01 1.73 -18.13
CA GLU A 152 21.43 3.07 -18.54
C GLU A 152 20.20 3.88 -18.98
N LEU A 153 19.88 4.95 -18.25
CA LEU A 153 18.86 5.92 -18.63
C LEU A 153 19.54 7.20 -19.10
N LYS A 154 19.03 7.76 -20.21
CA LYS A 154 19.60 8.89 -20.96
C LYS A 154 19.81 10.19 -20.16
N ASP A 155 19.16 10.35 -19.01
CA ASP A 155 19.08 11.64 -18.30
C ASP A 155 19.69 11.60 -16.89
N HIS A 156 20.54 10.61 -16.55
CA HIS A 156 21.18 10.53 -15.24
C HIS A 156 22.70 10.40 -15.35
N VAL A 157 23.42 11.33 -14.72
CA VAL A 157 24.77 11.05 -14.18
C VAL A 157 24.55 10.55 -12.76
N ARG A 158 24.97 9.31 -12.44
CA ARG A 158 25.14 8.90 -11.05
C ARG A 158 26.29 9.71 -10.48
N THR A 159 26.07 10.49 -9.43
CA THR A 159 27.06 10.69 -8.36
C THR A 159 26.41 11.32 -7.14
N PHE A 160 26.54 10.68 -5.99
CA PHE A 160 26.97 11.30 -4.74
C PHE A 160 27.53 10.19 -3.84
N GLN A 161 28.85 10.05 -3.81
CA GLN A 161 29.52 9.49 -2.64
C GLN A 161 29.70 10.64 -1.64
N HIS A 162 29.43 10.37 -0.36
CA HIS A 162 29.61 11.35 0.72
C HIS A 162 30.45 10.78 1.87
N LEU A 163 31.10 9.63 1.71
CA LEU A 163 32.18 9.11 2.57
C LEU A 163 32.76 7.85 1.90
N GLY A 164 33.99 7.92 1.37
CA GLY A 164 34.72 6.76 0.83
C GLY A 164 35.24 5.84 1.95
N GLY A 165 35.44 6.38 3.15
CA GLY A 165 35.82 5.62 4.33
C GLY A 165 36.36 6.48 5.47
N PHE A 166 36.76 5.85 6.57
CA PHE A 166 37.47 6.51 7.67
C PHE A 166 38.58 5.61 8.24
N VAL A 167 39.57 6.25 8.84
CA VAL A 167 40.70 5.62 9.52
C VAL A 167 40.70 6.11 10.96
N ILE A 168 40.76 5.17 11.90
CA ILE A 168 40.94 5.45 13.32
C ILE A 168 42.28 4.85 13.71
N GLN A 169 43.18 5.67 14.25
CA GLN A 169 44.50 5.24 14.66
C GLN A 169 44.72 5.60 16.13
N ASP A 170 45.10 4.61 16.92
CA ASP A 170 45.62 4.85 18.27
C ASP A 170 47.08 5.27 18.19
N CYS A 171 47.38 6.48 18.67
CA CYS A 171 48.71 7.07 18.64
C CYS A 171 49.46 6.91 19.98
N GLY A 172 48.85 6.25 20.97
CA GLY A 172 49.38 6.14 22.34
C GLY A 172 49.03 7.33 23.23
N GLU A 173 49.29 7.20 24.53
CA GLU A 173 49.10 8.27 25.56
C GLU A 173 47.68 8.85 25.63
N GLY A 174 46.66 8.06 25.24
CA GLY A 174 45.26 8.49 25.22
C GLY A 174 44.91 9.40 24.04
N LYS A 175 45.73 9.42 22.98
CA LYS A 175 45.48 10.19 21.76
C LYS A 175 45.02 9.29 20.61
N ILE A 176 43.86 9.62 20.03
CA ILE A 176 43.30 8.94 18.85
C ILE A 176 43.23 9.91 17.68
N ASP A 177 43.83 9.54 16.56
CA ASP A 177 43.66 10.27 15.30
C ASP A 177 42.52 9.65 14.49
N PHE A 178 41.58 10.51 14.07
CA PHE A 178 40.38 10.15 13.33
C PHE A 178 40.38 10.87 11.98
N GLU A 179 40.46 10.12 10.89
CA GLU A 179 40.53 10.64 9.53
C GLU A 179 39.34 10.17 8.70
N LEU A 180 38.66 11.10 8.03
CA LEU A 180 37.53 10.84 7.13
C LEU A 180 37.93 11.14 5.69
N TYR A 181 37.66 10.22 4.76
CA TYR A 181 37.92 10.39 3.34
C TYR A 181 36.61 10.45 2.55
N PHE A 182 36.45 11.48 1.75
CA PHE A 182 35.27 11.78 0.96
C PHE A 182 35.63 11.79 -0.53
N HIS A 183 34.88 11.08 -1.37
CA HIS A 183 34.98 11.18 -2.83
C HIS A 183 33.85 12.08 -3.34
N GLY A 184 34.11 12.98 -4.29
CA GLY A 184 33.13 13.88 -4.89
C GLY A 184 33.28 14.05 -6.40
N ASP A 185 32.17 14.37 -7.10
CA ASP A 185 32.15 14.75 -8.52
C ASP A 185 32.34 16.27 -8.65
N LEU A 186 33.32 16.69 -9.45
CA LEU A 186 33.69 18.09 -9.68
C LEU A 186 32.60 18.94 -10.36
N LYS A 187 31.48 18.36 -10.82
CA LYS A 187 30.36 19.16 -11.35
C LYS A 187 29.59 19.97 -10.29
N VAL A 188 29.91 19.81 -9.00
CA VAL A 188 29.27 20.54 -7.89
C VAL A 188 30.25 21.55 -7.28
N GLU A 189 30.73 22.50 -8.09
CA GLU A 189 31.68 23.55 -7.67
C GLU A 189 31.19 24.45 -6.51
N HIS A 190 29.93 24.35 -6.04
CA HIS A 190 29.34 25.36 -5.13
C HIS A 190 28.82 24.87 -3.77
N ASN A 191 28.94 23.58 -3.41
CA ASN A 191 28.26 23.07 -2.19
C ASN A 191 29.13 22.33 -1.16
N TRP A 192 30.47 22.34 -1.29
CA TRP A 192 31.36 21.66 -0.32
C TRP A 192 31.16 22.16 1.13
N LYS A 193 30.89 23.46 1.30
CA LYS A 193 30.58 24.07 2.60
C LYS A 193 29.33 23.48 3.26
N ASN A 194 28.34 23.01 2.48
CA ASN A 194 27.10 22.45 3.01
C ASN A 194 27.24 20.97 3.38
N VAL A 195 27.96 20.18 2.57
CA VAL A 195 28.36 18.81 2.92
C VAL A 195 29.21 18.82 4.20
N TRP A 196 30.11 19.80 4.32
CA TRP A 196 30.93 19.98 5.51
C TRP A 196 30.15 20.47 6.73
N ARG A 197 29.27 21.48 6.60
CA ARG A 197 28.42 21.94 7.72
C ARG A 197 27.54 20.81 8.27
N TYR A 198 27.01 19.97 7.39
CA TYR A 198 26.26 18.79 7.78
C TYR A 198 27.15 17.80 8.53
N SER A 199 28.30 17.42 7.94
CA SER A 199 29.21 16.43 8.55
C SER A 199 29.78 16.91 9.89
N LYS A 200 30.22 18.17 9.99
CA LYS A 200 30.68 18.82 11.23
C LYS A 200 29.58 18.89 12.28
N GLY A 201 28.36 19.25 11.89
CA GLY A 201 27.20 19.32 12.78
C GLY A 201 26.83 17.96 13.37
N VAL A 202 26.89 16.89 12.57
CA VAL A 202 26.60 15.54 13.08
C VAL A 202 27.79 14.96 13.88
N LEU A 203 29.04 15.21 13.47
CA LEU A 203 30.22 14.82 14.27
C LEU A 203 30.23 15.50 15.63
N LEU A 204 30.19 16.83 15.69
CA LEU A 204 30.31 17.56 16.96
C LEU A 204 29.13 17.29 17.90
N LYS A 205 27.91 17.11 17.38
CA LYS A 205 26.73 16.82 18.19
C LYS A 205 26.76 15.42 18.81
N ASN A 206 27.44 14.47 18.18
CA ASN A 206 27.60 13.10 18.68
C ASN A 206 28.92 12.89 19.47
N LEU A 207 29.98 13.64 19.16
CA LEU A 207 31.28 13.58 19.84
C LEU A 207 31.31 14.39 21.13
N ALA A 208 30.64 15.54 21.19
CA ALA A 208 30.68 16.41 22.37
C ALA A 208 30.13 15.74 23.65
N PRO A 209 29.01 15.00 23.63
CA PRO A 209 28.50 14.33 24.84
C PRO A 209 29.42 13.19 25.32
N ALA A 210 30.13 12.51 24.42
CA ALA A 210 30.99 11.38 24.75
C ALA A 210 32.40 11.78 25.21
N LEU A 211 32.92 12.90 24.73
CA LEU A 211 34.17 13.49 25.21
C LEU A 211 33.99 14.20 26.56
N LEU A 212 32.79 14.72 26.85
CA LEU A 212 32.46 15.38 28.11
C LEU A 212 32.06 14.40 29.23
N ASN A 213 31.61 13.19 28.91
CA ASN A 213 31.35 12.14 29.90
C ASN A 213 32.59 11.26 30.10
N LYS A 214 33.44 11.62 31.08
CA LYS A 214 34.50 10.72 31.60
C LYS A 214 33.95 9.44 32.25
N ASN A 215 32.63 9.35 32.46
CA ASN A 215 31.94 8.21 33.04
C ASN A 215 31.03 7.51 32.02
N VAL A 216 31.57 7.06 30.89
CA VAL A 216 30.92 5.97 30.15
C VAL A 216 31.22 4.67 30.90
N SER A 217 30.57 4.50 32.06
CA SER A 217 30.38 3.16 32.61
C SER A 217 29.63 2.39 31.54
N THR A 218 30.28 1.35 31.00
CA THR A 218 29.70 0.29 30.16
C THR A 218 28.22 0.49 29.93
N ALA A 219 27.86 1.15 28.82
CA ALA A 219 26.48 1.16 28.38
C ALA A 219 26.05 -0.30 28.36
N HIS A 220 25.16 -0.68 29.28
CA HIS A 220 24.52 -1.98 29.30
C HIS A 220 23.76 -2.07 27.98
N CYS A 221 24.44 -2.57 26.94
CA CYS A 221 23.79 -3.36 25.93
C CYS A 221 23.20 -4.53 26.70
N ASN A 222 21.90 -4.46 27.00
CA ASN A 222 21.11 -5.66 27.24
C ASN A 222 21.17 -6.45 25.93
N SER A 223 22.24 -7.23 25.80
CA SER A 223 22.51 -8.15 24.73
C SER A 223 21.68 -9.40 24.99
N GLU A 224 20.37 -9.34 24.75
CA GLU A 224 19.58 -10.57 24.71
C GLU A 224 18.46 -10.60 23.65
N GLU A 225 18.26 -9.56 22.82
CA GLU A 225 17.19 -9.63 21.80
C GLU A 225 17.56 -9.25 20.35
N ASP A 226 18.83 -9.04 20.00
CA ASP A 226 19.22 -9.01 18.57
C ASP A 226 20.57 -9.71 18.29
N PRO A 227 20.59 -10.91 17.66
CA PRO A 227 21.81 -11.64 17.35
C PRO A 227 22.68 -10.97 16.26
N ARG A 228 22.30 -9.81 15.72
CA ARG A 228 23.03 -9.13 14.64
C ARG A 228 24.01 -8.06 15.10
N THR A 229 23.85 -7.51 16.30
CA THR A 229 24.72 -6.46 16.86
C THR A 229 25.90 -7.03 17.65
N ALA A 230 25.78 -8.27 18.15
CA ALA A 230 26.80 -8.96 18.95
C ALA A 230 28.06 -9.36 18.16
N LEU A 231 27.99 -9.45 16.84
CA LEU A 231 29.09 -9.96 16.00
C LEU A 231 30.27 -8.97 15.86
N LEU A 232 30.05 -7.66 15.92
CA LEU A 232 31.14 -6.66 15.82
C LEU A 232 31.93 -6.56 17.13
N THR A 233 31.25 -6.68 18.27
CA THR A 233 31.88 -6.74 19.60
C THR A 233 32.52 -8.11 19.89
N GLN A 234 31.95 -9.23 19.42
CA GLN A 234 32.58 -10.55 19.57
C GLN A 234 33.90 -10.69 18.80
N SER A 235 34.08 -10.00 17.67
CA SER A 235 35.34 -10.07 16.89
C SER A 235 36.52 -9.35 17.55
N LEU A 236 36.25 -8.50 18.55
CA LEU A 236 37.24 -7.71 19.28
C LEU A 236 37.44 -8.24 20.72
N ALA A 237 36.60 -9.17 21.18
CA ALA A 237 36.64 -9.74 22.52
C ALA A 237 37.69 -10.85 22.73
N ASP A 238 38.30 -11.36 21.66
CA ASP A 238 39.28 -12.46 21.72
C ASP A 238 40.74 -12.03 22.03
N VAL A 239 40.96 -10.80 22.48
CA VAL A 239 42.29 -10.33 22.90
C VAL A 239 42.21 -9.81 24.34
N GLN A 240 42.41 -10.70 25.31
CA GLN A 240 42.47 -10.38 26.74
C GLN A 240 43.71 -9.54 27.07
N MET A 241 43.54 -8.50 27.91
CA MET A 241 44.54 -8.02 28.89
C MET A 241 43.82 -7.40 30.12
N PRO A 242 44.40 -7.50 31.34
CA PRO A 242 43.68 -7.38 32.62
C PRO A 242 43.50 -5.92 33.09
N VAL A 243 42.42 -5.65 33.84
CA VAL A 243 42.10 -4.34 34.45
C VAL A 243 42.11 -4.45 35.97
N GLY A 244 42.80 -3.51 36.63
CA GLY A 244 42.74 -3.26 38.09
C GLY A 244 41.81 -2.08 38.43
N ASN A 245 41.24 -2.14 39.63
CA ASN A 245 40.23 -1.25 40.24
C ASN A 245 40.70 0.20 40.49
N ASP A 246 39.77 1.17 40.56
CA ASP A 246 39.28 1.80 41.81
C ASP A 246 38.43 3.08 41.60
N SER A 247 37.43 3.26 42.48
CA SER A 247 36.77 4.48 43.03
C SER A 247 36.03 5.46 42.10
N GLU A 248 34.72 5.71 42.23
CA GLU A 248 33.92 6.41 43.27
C GLU A 248 33.91 7.96 43.20
N ASP A 249 32.67 8.48 43.25
CA ASP A 249 32.21 9.77 43.80
C ASP A 249 31.98 11.06 42.94
N LEU A 250 30.85 11.72 43.31
CA LEU A 250 30.44 13.16 43.21
C LEU A 250 29.36 13.63 42.20
N VAL A 251 28.08 13.43 42.56
CA VAL A 251 27.09 14.42 43.10
C VAL A 251 26.90 15.83 42.44
N GLN A 252 25.67 16.01 41.90
CA GLN A 252 24.70 17.14 41.94
C GLN A 252 24.69 18.37 40.98
N PRO A 253 23.48 18.94 40.72
CA PRO A 253 23.12 19.71 39.52
C PRO A 253 23.01 21.22 39.75
N LEU A 254 23.08 22.00 38.67
CA LEU A 254 22.66 23.40 38.63
C LEU A 254 21.85 23.68 37.37
N ASN A 255 20.63 24.14 37.60
CA ASN A 255 19.64 24.61 36.65
C ASN A 255 20.00 25.99 36.08
N GLU A 256 19.24 26.33 35.03
CA GLU A 256 18.85 27.66 34.54
C GLU A 256 19.59 28.24 33.30
N ASP A 257 18.76 28.43 32.27
CA ASP A 257 18.81 29.45 31.23
C ASP A 257 19.65 29.26 29.96
N LEU A 258 19.43 28.12 29.27
CA LEU A 258 19.54 28.03 27.81
C LEU A 258 18.38 27.24 27.19
N THR A 259 17.15 27.67 27.46
CA THR A 259 15.93 27.16 26.80
C THR A 259 15.72 27.86 25.46
N ASP A 260 16.25 27.27 24.38
CA ASP A 260 15.58 27.18 23.06
C ASP A 260 16.42 26.41 22.02
N GLY A 261 16.93 25.23 22.42
CA GLY A 261 17.71 24.31 21.55
C GLY A 261 16.98 23.02 21.14
N ASN A 262 15.73 22.82 21.56
CA ASN A 262 15.05 21.50 21.54
C ASN A 262 14.11 21.25 20.35
N ASP A 263 14.28 21.97 19.24
CA ASP A 263 13.39 21.78 18.08
C ASP A 263 13.68 20.53 17.25
N TRP A 264 14.77 19.80 17.54
CA TRP A 264 15.12 18.56 16.84
C TRP A 264 14.64 17.28 17.54
N GLU A 265 14.41 17.30 18.87
CA GLU A 265 13.80 16.15 19.59
C GLU A 265 12.37 15.86 19.10
N LYS A 266 11.66 16.87 18.57
CA LYS A 266 10.32 16.72 17.98
C LYS A 266 10.31 16.07 16.58
N ARG A 267 11.46 15.76 15.99
CA ARG A 267 11.54 14.89 14.79
C ARG A 267 11.54 13.39 15.13
N SER A 268 11.37 13.03 16.39
CA SER A 268 11.12 11.65 16.79
C SER A 268 9.65 11.27 16.58
N LEU A 269 9.44 10.28 15.70
CA LEU A 269 8.17 9.61 15.37
C LEU A 269 7.12 10.46 14.60
N PRO A 270 6.44 9.88 13.58
CA PRO A 270 5.29 10.54 12.97
C PRO A 270 4.18 10.72 14.03
N PRO A 271 3.40 11.81 13.97
CA PRO A 271 2.40 12.14 14.98
C PRO A 271 1.36 11.02 15.11
N ARG A 272 1.09 10.55 16.33
CA ARG A 272 0.09 9.51 16.58
C ARG A 272 -1.26 10.16 16.77
N LEU A 273 -2.22 9.82 15.89
CA LEU A 273 -3.61 10.24 16.06
C LEU A 273 -4.12 9.77 17.43
N GLY A 274 -4.66 10.68 18.25
CA GLY A 274 -5.21 10.36 19.56
C GLY A 274 -6.36 9.35 19.46
N ILE A 275 -6.58 8.55 20.52
CA ILE A 275 -7.61 7.50 20.54
C ILE A 275 -9.00 8.09 20.26
N GLY A 276 -9.34 9.23 20.88
CA GLY A 276 -10.62 9.91 20.64
C GLY A 276 -10.83 10.31 19.17
N SER A 277 -9.80 10.87 18.53
CA SER A 277 -9.82 11.23 17.10
C SER A 277 -9.95 10.01 16.20
N ARG A 278 -9.28 8.88 16.53
CA ARG A 278 -9.42 7.61 15.78
C ARG A 278 -10.85 7.07 15.85
N ILE A 279 -11.42 7.01 17.05
CA ILE A 279 -12.79 6.51 17.26
C ILE A 279 -13.78 7.40 16.51
N ARG A 280 -13.65 8.73 16.67
CA ARG A 280 -14.51 9.70 15.98
C ARG A 280 -14.43 9.57 14.46
N LEU A 281 -13.22 9.50 13.90
CA LEU A 281 -13.02 9.31 12.46
C LEU A 281 -13.68 8.01 11.99
N PHE A 282 -13.39 6.89 12.66
CA PHE A 282 -13.92 5.59 12.30
C PHE A 282 -15.46 5.55 12.34
N LEU A 283 -16.07 6.13 13.38
CA LEU A 283 -17.53 6.22 13.51
C LEU A 283 -18.15 7.05 12.39
N LEU A 284 -17.63 8.26 12.13
CA LEU A 284 -18.14 9.14 11.08
C LEU A 284 -18.00 8.50 9.70
N MET A 285 -16.85 7.86 9.42
CA MET A 285 -16.61 7.19 8.15
C MET A 285 -17.46 5.93 7.97
N SER A 286 -17.73 5.20 9.06
CA SER A 286 -18.63 4.03 9.04
C SER A 286 -20.07 4.46 8.78
N ILE A 287 -20.53 5.55 9.41
CA ILE A 287 -21.86 6.14 9.17
C ILE A 287 -21.97 6.59 7.71
N LEU A 288 -21.00 7.37 7.23
CA LEU A 288 -20.97 7.83 5.84
C LEU A 288 -21.00 6.68 4.86
N THR A 289 -20.16 5.66 5.07
CA THR A 289 -20.10 4.46 4.22
C THR A 289 -21.45 3.74 4.21
N SER A 290 -22.06 3.55 5.38
CA SER A 290 -23.35 2.87 5.49
C SER A 290 -24.42 3.64 4.73
N ILE A 291 -24.51 4.96 4.95
CA ILE A 291 -25.49 5.82 4.29
C ILE A 291 -25.28 5.85 2.77
N ALA A 292 -24.04 6.01 2.30
CA ALA A 292 -23.72 6.09 0.88
C ALA A 292 -23.99 4.77 0.14
N ASN A 293 -23.57 3.64 0.72
CA ASN A 293 -23.73 2.34 0.08
C ASN A 293 -25.17 1.80 0.15
N PHE A 294 -25.92 2.15 1.20
CA PHE A 294 -27.20 1.50 1.51
C PHE A 294 -28.16 1.48 0.32
N PRO A 295 -28.58 2.62 -0.27
CA PRO A 295 -29.63 2.61 -1.29
C PRO A 295 -29.26 1.82 -2.54
N SER A 296 -28.00 1.92 -2.97
CA SER A 296 -27.52 1.27 -4.19
C SER A 296 -27.33 -0.24 -3.99
N ALA A 297 -26.56 -0.65 -2.98
CA ALA A 297 -26.28 -2.06 -2.73
C ALA A 297 -27.50 -2.85 -2.23
N PHE A 298 -28.43 -2.19 -1.52
CA PHE A 298 -29.71 -2.79 -1.15
C PHE A 298 -30.55 -3.13 -2.39
N THR A 299 -30.77 -2.14 -3.25
CA THR A 299 -31.55 -2.31 -4.50
C THR A 299 -30.90 -3.34 -5.43
N HIS A 300 -29.58 -3.45 -5.40
CA HIS A 300 -28.83 -4.41 -6.20
C HIS A 300 -29.11 -5.88 -5.81
N THR A 301 -29.40 -6.14 -4.53
CA THR A 301 -29.47 -7.52 -3.98
C THR A 301 -30.86 -7.95 -3.53
N SER A 302 -31.72 -7.03 -3.09
CA SER A 302 -33.04 -7.35 -2.55
C SER A 302 -33.97 -8.07 -3.52
N ILE A 303 -33.84 -7.76 -4.81
CA ILE A 303 -34.62 -8.38 -5.89
C ILE A 303 -34.25 -9.87 -6.07
N ASN A 304 -33.04 -10.29 -5.69
CA ASN A 304 -32.60 -11.68 -5.85
C ASN A 304 -33.38 -12.62 -4.92
N THR A 305 -33.60 -12.29 -3.65
CA THR A 305 -34.44 -13.10 -2.76
C THR A 305 -35.93 -12.94 -3.06
N ALA A 306 -36.35 -11.75 -3.49
CA ALA A 306 -37.74 -11.48 -3.90
C ALA A 306 -38.06 -11.93 -5.34
N VAL A 307 -37.28 -12.84 -5.94
CA VAL A 307 -37.38 -13.22 -7.36
C VAL A 307 -38.77 -13.73 -7.76
N HIS A 308 -39.47 -14.44 -6.88
CA HIS A 308 -40.81 -14.96 -7.17
C HIS A 308 -41.84 -13.84 -7.28
N GLU A 309 -41.75 -12.85 -6.40
CA GLU A 309 -42.65 -11.69 -6.36
C GLU A 309 -42.41 -10.76 -7.55
N VAL A 310 -41.16 -10.67 -8.00
CA VAL A 310 -40.80 -9.98 -9.25
C VAL A 310 -41.42 -10.70 -10.46
N ASN A 311 -41.38 -12.04 -10.51
CA ASN A 311 -42.02 -12.79 -11.59
C ASN A 311 -43.54 -12.63 -11.57
N GLU A 312 -44.16 -12.64 -10.39
CA GLU A 312 -45.60 -12.41 -10.24
C GLU A 312 -46.00 -11.00 -10.68
N TYR A 313 -45.21 -9.99 -10.29
CA TYR A 313 -45.38 -8.62 -10.75
C TYR A 313 -45.35 -8.53 -12.28
N LEU A 314 -44.33 -9.13 -12.92
CA LEU A 314 -44.22 -9.14 -14.38
C LEU A 314 -45.44 -9.81 -15.02
N ASN A 315 -45.79 -11.02 -14.57
CA ASN A 315 -46.96 -11.74 -15.09
C ASN A 315 -48.24 -10.93 -14.96
N ARG A 316 -48.47 -10.31 -13.81
CA ARG A 316 -49.65 -9.47 -13.57
C ARG A 316 -49.67 -8.24 -14.49
N SER A 317 -48.55 -7.55 -14.64
CA SER A 317 -48.48 -6.34 -15.47
C SER A 317 -48.69 -6.64 -16.95
N TYR A 318 -48.14 -7.74 -17.47
CA TYR A 318 -48.37 -8.15 -18.86
C TYR A 318 -49.75 -8.76 -19.08
N ALA A 319 -50.30 -9.50 -18.11
CA ALA A 319 -51.68 -10.01 -18.19
C ALA A 319 -52.72 -8.89 -18.24
N GLN A 320 -52.51 -7.78 -17.51
CA GLN A 320 -53.34 -6.57 -17.62
C GLN A 320 -53.31 -5.92 -19.00
N ARG A 321 -52.32 -6.28 -19.83
CA ARG A 321 -52.15 -5.83 -21.21
C ARG A 321 -52.51 -6.93 -22.22
N GLU A 322 -53.18 -7.99 -21.76
CA GLU A 322 -53.58 -9.15 -22.58
C GLU A 322 -52.39 -9.92 -23.20
N ILE A 323 -51.20 -9.81 -22.61
CA ILE A 323 -50.00 -10.53 -23.03
C ILE A 323 -49.72 -11.66 -22.03
N ILE A 324 -49.70 -12.90 -22.50
CA ILE A 324 -49.38 -14.08 -21.69
C ILE A 324 -47.89 -14.39 -21.84
N LEU A 325 -47.16 -14.33 -20.73
CA LEU A 325 -45.73 -14.66 -20.72
C LEU A 325 -45.51 -16.14 -20.43
N GLU A 326 -44.85 -16.84 -21.33
CA GLU A 326 -44.25 -18.16 -21.05
C GLU A 326 -43.01 -18.04 -20.12
N ASN A 327 -42.63 -19.14 -19.48
CA ASN A 327 -41.48 -19.20 -18.56
C ASN A 327 -40.17 -18.68 -19.19
N HIS A 328 -39.94 -18.97 -20.46
CA HIS A 328 -38.76 -18.50 -21.18
C HIS A 328 -38.74 -16.96 -21.32
N HIS A 329 -39.90 -16.34 -21.60
CA HIS A 329 -40.02 -14.88 -21.66
C HIS A 329 -39.71 -14.24 -20.31
N ILE A 330 -40.21 -14.80 -19.21
CA ILE A 330 -39.91 -14.32 -17.85
C ILE A 330 -38.41 -14.41 -17.56
N SER A 331 -37.76 -15.53 -17.95
CA SER A 331 -36.32 -15.73 -17.76
C SER A 331 -35.49 -14.66 -18.51
N ILE A 332 -35.85 -14.35 -19.76
CA ILE A 332 -35.20 -13.30 -20.56
C ILE A 332 -35.43 -11.91 -19.94
N ILE A 333 -36.66 -11.59 -19.58
CA ILE A 333 -37.03 -10.29 -19.00
C ILE A 333 -36.27 -10.09 -17.68
N ARG A 334 -36.20 -11.11 -16.81
CA ARG A 334 -35.43 -11.06 -15.57
C ARG A 334 -33.93 -10.91 -15.81
N SER A 335 -33.36 -11.66 -16.75
CA SER A 335 -31.95 -11.53 -17.13
C SER A 335 -31.66 -10.10 -17.59
N THR A 336 -32.59 -9.51 -18.35
CA THR A 336 -32.53 -8.11 -18.79
C THR A 336 -32.59 -7.16 -17.59
N ILE A 337 -33.51 -7.35 -16.63
CA ILE A 337 -33.61 -6.55 -15.38
C ILE A 337 -32.27 -6.51 -14.63
N ASN A 338 -31.57 -7.64 -14.58
CA ASN A 338 -30.25 -7.73 -13.93
C ASN A 338 -29.14 -7.09 -14.77
N CYS A 339 -29.17 -7.24 -16.10
CA CYS A 339 -28.16 -6.68 -17.00
C CYS A 339 -28.25 -5.17 -17.16
N VAL A 340 -29.45 -4.58 -17.16
CA VAL A 340 -29.61 -3.12 -17.29
C VAL A 340 -28.97 -2.36 -16.12
N TRP A 341 -28.84 -3.00 -14.95
CA TRP A 341 -28.08 -2.45 -13.83
C TRP A 341 -26.62 -2.24 -14.22
N TYR A 342 -25.92 -3.29 -14.66
CA TYR A 342 -24.52 -3.17 -15.05
C TYR A 342 -24.31 -2.25 -16.26
N LEU A 343 -25.27 -2.20 -17.19
CA LEU A 343 -25.22 -1.24 -18.29
C LEU A 343 -25.29 0.22 -17.80
N GLY A 344 -26.17 0.51 -16.83
CA GLY A 344 -26.22 1.83 -16.19
C GLY A 344 -24.91 2.17 -15.47
N GLN A 345 -24.27 1.19 -14.82
CA GLN A 345 -22.96 1.38 -14.21
C GLN A 345 -21.86 1.78 -15.21
N VAL A 346 -21.90 1.33 -16.47
CA VAL A 346 -20.93 1.79 -17.48
C VAL A 346 -21.02 3.31 -17.66
N GLY A 347 -22.24 3.84 -17.79
CA GLY A 347 -22.46 5.29 -17.91
C GLY A 347 -22.01 6.07 -16.68
N GLY A 348 -22.33 5.55 -15.48
CA GLY A 348 -21.88 6.14 -14.22
C GLY A 348 -20.36 6.17 -14.06
N ALA A 349 -19.68 5.08 -14.40
CA ALA A 349 -18.23 4.94 -14.29
C ALA A 349 -17.51 5.94 -15.21
N LEU A 350 -17.96 6.10 -16.46
CA LEU A 350 -17.38 7.04 -17.40
C LEU A 350 -17.61 8.52 -17.01
N ALA A 351 -18.74 8.82 -16.36
CA ALA A 351 -19.04 10.17 -15.87
C ALA A 351 -18.29 10.54 -14.57
N SER A 352 -17.87 9.54 -13.80
CA SER A 352 -17.32 9.72 -12.44
C SER A 352 -16.08 10.61 -12.37
N PRO A 353 -15.03 10.42 -13.20
CA PRO A 353 -13.85 11.29 -13.17
C PRO A 353 -14.21 12.75 -13.43
N PHE A 354 -15.07 13.00 -14.43
CA PHE A 354 -15.45 14.35 -14.80
C PHE A 354 -16.18 15.06 -13.66
N ILE A 355 -17.10 14.38 -12.99
CA ILE A 355 -17.89 14.97 -11.92
C ILE A 355 -17.03 15.19 -10.66
N CYS A 356 -16.32 14.15 -10.21
CA CYS A 356 -15.48 14.20 -9.01
C CYS A 356 -14.36 15.25 -9.16
N ASP A 357 -13.67 15.28 -10.29
CA ASP A 357 -12.52 16.16 -10.49
C ASP A 357 -12.92 17.58 -10.87
N LYS A 358 -14.15 17.83 -11.34
CA LYS A 358 -14.63 19.18 -11.70
C LYS A 358 -15.49 19.82 -10.61
N TYR A 359 -16.38 19.08 -9.97
CA TYR A 359 -17.32 19.64 -8.98
C TYR A 359 -17.01 19.22 -7.53
N GLY A 360 -16.11 18.26 -7.33
CA GLY A 360 -15.73 17.75 -6.01
C GLY A 360 -16.56 16.54 -5.58
N ARG A 361 -16.10 15.87 -4.51
CA ARG A 361 -16.65 14.58 -4.05
C ARG A 361 -18.04 14.69 -3.43
N LYS A 362 -18.30 15.76 -2.66
CA LYS A 362 -19.63 16.01 -2.08
C LYS A 362 -20.71 16.20 -3.14
N VAL A 363 -20.40 16.89 -4.24
CA VAL A 363 -21.35 17.08 -5.34
C VAL A 363 -21.63 15.76 -6.05
N ALA A 364 -20.59 14.95 -6.28
CA ALA A 364 -20.75 13.59 -6.81
C ALA A 364 -21.67 12.74 -5.94
N PHE A 365 -21.51 12.81 -4.61
CA PHE A 365 -22.39 12.12 -3.66
C PHE A 365 -23.84 12.58 -3.71
N ILE A 366 -24.10 13.88 -3.68
CA ILE A 366 -25.47 14.41 -3.73
C ILE A 366 -26.14 14.03 -5.05
N LEU A 367 -25.40 14.13 -6.16
CA LEU A 367 -25.90 13.76 -7.48
C LEU A 367 -26.20 12.27 -7.57
N SER A 368 -25.27 11.42 -7.10
CA SER A 368 -25.46 9.97 -7.03
C SER A 368 -26.66 9.60 -6.14
N SER A 369 -26.74 10.16 -4.94
CA SER A 369 -27.85 9.94 -4.00
C SER A 369 -29.20 10.41 -4.58
N SER A 370 -29.19 11.49 -5.37
CA SER A 370 -30.39 11.95 -6.07
C SER A 370 -30.83 10.98 -7.17
N PHE A 371 -29.88 10.48 -7.97
CA PHE A 371 -30.15 9.49 -9.02
C PHE A 371 -30.67 8.15 -8.46
N VAL A 372 -30.07 7.64 -7.37
CA VAL A 372 -30.56 6.41 -6.74
C VAL A 372 -31.94 6.59 -6.13
N THR A 373 -32.21 7.75 -5.52
CA THR A 373 -33.53 8.07 -4.94
C THR A 373 -34.59 8.18 -6.03
N LEU A 374 -34.29 8.87 -7.13
CA LEU A 374 -35.20 8.97 -8.27
C LEU A 374 -35.41 7.61 -8.95
N GLY A 375 -34.36 6.81 -9.10
CA GLY A 375 -34.46 5.46 -9.64
C GLY A 375 -35.30 4.53 -8.75
N ALA A 376 -35.14 4.62 -7.43
CA ALA A 376 -35.97 3.91 -6.46
C ALA A 376 -37.42 4.38 -6.48
N LEU A 377 -37.67 5.68 -6.63
CA LEU A 377 -39.02 6.24 -6.79
C LEU A 377 -39.70 5.69 -8.04
N LEU A 378 -39.00 5.66 -9.18
CA LEU A 378 -39.54 5.09 -10.42
C LEU A 378 -39.86 3.60 -10.28
N GLN A 379 -38.96 2.82 -9.66
CA GLN A 379 -39.20 1.40 -9.37
C GLN A 379 -40.41 1.20 -8.44
N PHE A 380 -40.53 2.01 -7.39
CA PHE A 380 -41.67 1.98 -6.47
C PHE A 380 -42.98 2.31 -7.19
N LEU A 381 -43.02 3.37 -7.99
CA LEU A 381 -44.19 3.77 -8.78
C LEU A 381 -44.56 2.72 -9.85
N ALA A 382 -43.57 2.01 -10.41
CA ALA A 382 -43.79 0.96 -11.40
C ALA A 382 -44.63 -0.22 -10.85
N VAL A 383 -44.59 -0.49 -9.53
CA VAL A 383 -45.41 -1.53 -8.90
C VAL A 383 -46.90 -1.16 -8.85
N PHE A 384 -47.22 0.13 -8.99
CA PHE A 384 -48.60 0.61 -9.07
C PHE A 384 -49.11 0.75 -10.51
N SER A 385 -48.24 0.59 -11.50
CA SER A 385 -48.59 0.72 -12.92
C SER A 385 -48.64 -0.64 -13.62
N SER A 386 -49.30 -0.69 -14.78
CA SER A 386 -49.28 -1.85 -15.68
C SER A 386 -48.06 -1.85 -16.62
N PHE A 387 -47.09 -0.94 -16.42
CA PHE A 387 -45.96 -0.71 -17.32
C PHE A 387 -44.64 -1.08 -16.62
N PRO A 388 -44.20 -2.35 -16.73
CA PRO A 388 -42.95 -2.80 -16.12
C PRO A 388 -41.73 -2.10 -16.72
N GLU A 389 -41.82 -1.50 -17.90
CA GLU A 389 -40.78 -0.70 -18.54
C GLU A 389 -40.27 0.44 -17.64
N ILE A 390 -41.15 1.03 -16.80
CA ILE A 390 -40.77 2.07 -15.82
C ILE A 390 -39.82 1.50 -14.78
N PHE A 391 -39.99 0.24 -14.39
CA PHE A 391 -39.09 -0.45 -13.47
C PHE A 391 -37.67 -0.57 -14.05
N PHE A 392 -37.55 -0.89 -15.34
CA PHE A 392 -36.25 -0.94 -16.03
C PHE A 392 -35.57 0.44 -16.07
N ILE A 393 -36.32 1.49 -16.39
CA ILE A 393 -35.79 2.86 -16.40
C ILE A 393 -35.30 3.25 -15.01
N GLY A 394 -36.07 2.93 -13.97
CA GLY A 394 -35.68 3.15 -12.58
C GLY A 394 -34.43 2.36 -12.17
N ARG A 395 -34.29 1.11 -12.66
CA ARG A 395 -33.09 0.27 -12.46
C ARG A 395 -31.85 0.89 -13.10
N VAL A 396 -31.94 1.34 -14.36
CA VAL A 396 -30.82 2.01 -15.06
C VAL A 396 -30.40 3.27 -14.31
N LEU A 397 -31.36 4.10 -13.91
CA LEU A 397 -31.09 5.36 -13.24
C LEU A 397 -30.43 5.17 -11.87
N ALA A 398 -30.91 4.19 -11.09
CA ALA A 398 -30.30 3.80 -9.82
C ALA A 398 -28.93 3.12 -10.00
N ALA A 399 -28.64 2.58 -11.17
CA ALA A 399 -27.35 1.96 -11.43
C ALA A 399 -26.28 2.94 -11.89
N VAL A 400 -26.65 4.00 -12.61
CA VAL A 400 -25.74 5.11 -12.97
C VAL A 400 -25.12 5.76 -11.74
N SER A 401 -25.86 5.79 -10.62
CA SER A 401 -25.37 6.36 -9.37
C SER A 401 -24.29 5.51 -8.68
N SER A 402 -24.29 4.18 -8.86
CA SER A 402 -23.43 3.25 -8.11
C SER A 402 -21.94 3.55 -8.29
N PRO A 403 -21.36 3.58 -9.51
CA PRO A 403 -19.92 3.84 -9.66
C PRO A 403 -19.53 5.26 -9.26
N LEU A 404 -20.44 6.22 -9.43
CA LEU A 404 -20.24 7.60 -9.01
C LEU A 404 -20.17 7.70 -7.48
N MET A 405 -21.02 6.95 -6.76
CA MET A 405 -20.96 6.83 -5.31
C MET A 405 -19.66 6.15 -4.88
N ASP A 406 -19.32 5.02 -5.50
CA ASP A 406 -18.15 4.20 -5.16
C ASP A 406 -16.86 5.02 -5.31
N ALA A 407 -16.68 5.67 -6.46
CA ALA A 407 -15.50 6.49 -6.74
C ALA A 407 -15.42 7.70 -5.78
N ALA A 408 -16.55 8.37 -5.52
CA ALA A 408 -16.58 9.47 -4.58
C ALA A 408 -16.26 9.02 -3.15
N LEU A 409 -16.81 7.87 -2.71
CA LEU A 409 -16.62 7.35 -1.35
C LEU A 409 -15.19 6.93 -1.08
N ILE A 410 -14.58 6.16 -1.98
CA ILE A 410 -13.19 5.72 -1.82
C ILE A 410 -12.27 6.94 -1.66
N VAL A 411 -12.39 7.92 -2.56
CA VAL A 411 -11.57 9.14 -2.51
C VAL A 411 -11.89 9.97 -1.27
N TYR A 412 -13.15 10.08 -0.88
CA TYR A 412 -13.55 10.84 0.30
C TYR A 412 -12.96 10.25 1.59
N LEU A 413 -13.02 8.92 1.75
CA LEU A 413 -12.43 8.21 2.87
C LEU A 413 -10.91 8.40 2.91
N GLN A 414 -10.25 8.43 1.76
CA GLN A 414 -8.80 8.60 1.65
C GLN A 414 -8.33 10.03 1.91
N GLU A 415 -9.05 11.04 1.41
CA GLU A 415 -8.70 12.46 1.56
C GLU A 415 -8.95 13.00 2.97
N CYS A 416 -9.84 12.37 3.73
CA CYS A 416 -10.14 12.75 5.11
C CYS A 416 -9.31 11.98 6.16
N ALA A 417 -8.57 10.94 5.74
CA ALA A 417 -7.82 10.06 6.63
C ALA A 417 -6.30 10.36 6.59
N PRO A 418 -5.64 10.47 7.77
CA PRO A 418 -4.18 10.48 7.85
C PRO A 418 -3.57 9.18 7.32
N ASP A 419 -2.31 9.21 6.86
CA ASP A 419 -1.67 8.12 6.12
C ASP A 419 -1.73 6.79 6.84
N ARG A 420 -1.45 6.81 8.15
CA ARG A 420 -1.39 5.61 9.00
C ARG A 420 -2.71 4.84 9.11
N VAL A 421 -3.85 5.49 8.89
CA VAL A 421 -5.18 4.86 9.00
C VAL A 421 -5.92 4.86 7.66
N ARG A 422 -5.33 5.42 6.60
CA ARG A 422 -5.91 5.53 5.25
C ARG A 422 -6.32 4.17 4.66
N GLY A 423 -5.50 3.14 4.86
CA GLY A 423 -5.81 1.77 4.42
C GLY A 423 -7.06 1.22 5.11
N SER A 424 -7.12 1.29 6.45
CA SER A 424 -8.28 0.85 7.23
C SER A 424 -9.55 1.66 6.93
N MET A 425 -9.42 2.96 6.63
CA MET A 425 -10.57 3.76 6.18
C MET A 425 -11.02 3.30 4.79
N SER A 426 -10.09 3.03 3.86
CA SER A 426 -10.43 2.56 2.50
C SER A 426 -11.18 1.23 2.52
N SER A 427 -10.82 0.31 3.42
CA SER A 427 -11.51 -0.98 3.58
C SER A 427 -12.92 -0.90 4.18
N LEU A 428 -13.30 0.25 4.78
CA LEU A 428 -14.69 0.44 5.23
C LEU A 428 -15.64 0.38 4.03
N PHE A 429 -15.24 0.89 2.86
CA PHE A 429 -16.03 0.83 1.63
C PHE A 429 -16.50 -0.61 1.32
N SER A 430 -15.56 -1.54 1.17
CA SER A 430 -15.85 -2.93 0.81
C SER A 430 -16.68 -3.64 1.89
N THR A 431 -16.39 -3.35 3.16
CA THR A 431 -17.11 -3.92 4.30
C THR A 431 -18.55 -3.40 4.36
N GLY A 432 -18.77 -2.09 4.20
CA GLY A 432 -20.09 -1.48 4.19
C GLY A 432 -20.93 -1.90 2.98
N TYR A 433 -20.30 -2.15 1.83
CA TYR A 433 -20.96 -2.75 0.67
C TYR A 433 -21.47 -4.16 1.00
N ALA A 434 -20.61 -5.02 1.55
CA ALA A 434 -20.97 -6.39 1.93
C ALA A 434 -22.12 -6.44 2.95
N VAL A 435 -22.05 -5.63 4.01
CA VAL A 435 -23.12 -5.51 5.01
C VAL A 435 -24.43 -5.07 4.36
N THR A 436 -24.40 -4.12 3.43
CA THR A 436 -25.61 -3.66 2.75
C THR A 436 -26.19 -4.74 1.84
N CYS A 437 -25.35 -5.44 1.08
CA CYS A 437 -25.76 -6.57 0.26
C CYS A 437 -26.43 -7.66 1.10
N LEU A 438 -25.89 -7.94 2.30
CA LEU A 438 -26.52 -8.84 3.26
C LEU A 438 -27.90 -8.32 3.71
N LEU A 439 -28.04 -7.04 4.04
CA LEU A 439 -29.33 -6.46 4.43
C LEU A 439 -30.36 -6.52 3.29
N GLY A 440 -29.95 -6.27 2.04
CA GLY A 440 -30.81 -6.43 0.87
C GLY A 440 -31.28 -7.87 0.69
N MET A 441 -30.34 -8.81 0.71
CA MET A 441 -30.60 -10.24 0.60
C MET A 441 -31.55 -10.74 1.70
N ALA A 442 -31.30 -10.35 2.96
CA ALA A 442 -32.11 -10.70 4.11
C ALA A 442 -33.53 -10.11 4.00
N LEU A 443 -33.66 -8.79 3.82
CA LEU A 443 -34.97 -8.13 3.78
C LEU A 443 -35.81 -8.55 2.57
N GLY A 444 -35.18 -8.98 1.46
CA GLY A 444 -35.87 -9.52 0.29
C GLY A 444 -36.47 -10.92 0.48
N GLN A 445 -36.25 -11.59 1.61
CA GLN A 445 -36.89 -12.88 1.91
C GLN A 445 -38.39 -12.76 2.14
N ASP A 446 -39.14 -13.80 1.78
CA ASP A 446 -40.60 -13.85 1.98
C ASP A 446 -41.01 -13.74 3.45
N ALA A 447 -40.17 -14.24 4.36
CA ALA A 447 -40.38 -14.16 5.81
C ALA A 447 -40.28 -12.71 6.35
N LEU A 448 -39.68 -11.80 5.59
CA LEU A 448 -39.50 -10.39 5.95
C LEU A 448 -40.32 -9.49 5.00
N LEU A 449 -39.67 -8.75 4.10
CA LEU A 449 -40.35 -7.79 3.21
C LEU A 449 -40.59 -8.35 1.80
N GLY A 450 -40.02 -9.51 1.45
CA GLY A 450 -40.05 -10.10 0.11
C GLY A 450 -41.45 -10.21 -0.46
N LYS A 451 -42.42 -10.71 0.32
CA LYS A 451 -43.85 -10.86 -0.07
C LYS A 451 -44.55 -9.56 -0.47
N SER A 452 -43.95 -8.41 -0.17
CA SER A 452 -44.49 -7.10 -0.53
C SER A 452 -43.44 -6.30 -1.27
N MET A 453 -43.42 -6.43 -2.59
CA MET A 453 -42.58 -5.60 -3.47
C MET A 453 -42.71 -4.10 -3.16
N LYS A 454 -43.91 -3.65 -2.77
CA LYS A 454 -44.14 -2.25 -2.38
C LYS A 454 -43.30 -1.84 -1.17
N LEU A 455 -43.34 -2.63 -0.10
CA LEU A 455 -42.55 -2.34 1.10
C LEU A 455 -41.05 -2.49 0.82
N LEU A 456 -40.66 -3.51 0.07
CA LEU A 456 -39.27 -3.77 -0.28
C LEU A 456 -38.65 -2.62 -1.09
N LEU A 457 -39.38 -2.08 -2.08
CA LEU A 457 -38.91 -0.96 -2.91
C LEU A 457 -39.06 0.41 -2.22
N PHE A 458 -39.89 0.50 -1.17
CA PHE A 458 -39.99 1.71 -0.36
C PHE A 458 -38.74 1.95 0.51
N VAL A 459 -38.07 0.89 0.95
CA VAL A 459 -36.83 0.95 1.75
C VAL A 459 -35.72 1.78 1.08
N PRO A 460 -35.27 1.48 -0.16
CA PRO A 460 -34.21 2.26 -0.80
C PRO A 460 -34.64 3.71 -1.08
N LEU A 461 -35.93 3.97 -1.28
CA LEU A 461 -36.47 5.32 -1.47
C LEU A 461 -36.30 6.18 -0.21
N ILE A 462 -36.75 5.69 0.95
CA ILE A 462 -36.61 6.43 2.21
C ILE A 462 -35.14 6.59 2.60
N THR A 463 -34.34 5.53 2.46
CA THR A 463 -32.92 5.61 2.81
C THR A 463 -32.16 6.50 1.85
N GLY A 464 -32.49 6.54 0.56
CA GLY A 464 -31.88 7.45 -0.42
C GLY A 464 -32.19 8.92 -0.10
N PHE A 465 -33.44 9.21 0.30
CA PHE A 465 -33.82 10.55 0.73
C PHE A 465 -33.03 10.98 1.99
N LEU A 466 -33.00 10.12 3.02
CA LEU A 466 -32.23 10.38 4.25
C LEU A 466 -30.72 10.51 3.96
N SER A 467 -30.20 9.71 3.03
CA SER A 467 -28.81 9.78 2.60
C SER A 467 -28.50 11.13 1.97
N THR A 468 -29.38 11.61 1.09
CA THR A 468 -29.25 12.91 0.46
C THR A 468 -29.24 14.03 1.50
N LEU A 469 -30.14 13.98 2.49
CA LEU A 469 -30.20 14.98 3.56
C LEU A 469 -28.92 14.97 4.42
N TYR A 470 -28.43 13.80 4.82
CA TYR A 470 -27.19 13.68 5.58
C TYR A 470 -25.99 14.22 4.80
N LEU A 471 -25.88 13.86 3.51
CA LEU A 471 -24.81 14.30 2.61
C LEU A 471 -24.81 15.82 2.39
N LEU A 472 -25.93 16.52 2.55
CA LEU A 472 -25.95 17.99 2.53
C LEU A 472 -25.22 18.60 3.74
N THR A 473 -25.23 17.92 4.88
CA THR A 473 -24.65 18.41 6.15
C THR A 473 -23.16 18.14 6.31
N ILE A 474 -22.61 17.11 5.64
CA ILE A 474 -21.19 16.75 5.75
C ILE A 474 -20.30 17.81 5.06
N PRO A 475 -19.13 18.19 5.61
CA PRO A 475 -18.22 19.11 4.93
C PRO A 475 -17.64 18.52 3.63
N ASP A 476 -17.07 19.37 2.78
CA ASP A 476 -16.19 18.92 1.70
C ASP A 476 -14.88 18.33 2.29
N THR A 477 -14.16 17.49 1.54
CA THR A 477 -12.89 16.93 2.00
C THR A 477 -11.86 18.04 2.27
N PRO A 478 -11.00 17.90 3.30
CA PRO A 478 -9.98 18.91 3.62
C PRO A 478 -9.10 19.26 2.41
N LYS A 479 -8.65 18.24 1.68
CA LYS A 479 -7.80 18.36 0.49
C LYS A 479 -8.48 19.16 -0.63
N TYR A 480 -9.74 18.83 -0.94
CA TYR A 480 -10.50 19.56 -1.96
C TYR A 480 -10.69 21.05 -1.61
N LEU A 481 -10.96 21.35 -0.34
CA LEU A 481 -11.13 22.72 0.16
C LEU A 481 -9.83 23.53 0.09
N ALA A 482 -8.71 22.92 0.49
CA ALA A 482 -7.41 23.56 0.51
C ALA A 482 -6.85 23.80 -0.90
N ILE A 483 -6.80 22.75 -1.73
CA ILE A 483 -6.08 22.80 -3.01
C ILE A 483 -6.95 23.45 -4.09
N LYS A 484 -8.19 22.97 -4.24
CA LYS A 484 -9.01 23.34 -5.40
C LYS A 484 -9.89 24.55 -5.15
N LYS A 485 -10.40 24.73 -3.92
CA LYS A 485 -11.15 25.95 -3.55
C LYS A 485 -10.27 27.04 -2.93
N ASN A 486 -8.98 26.77 -2.71
CA ASN A 486 -8.03 27.70 -2.08
C ASN A 486 -8.57 28.32 -0.77
N ASN A 487 -9.24 27.51 0.05
CA ASN A 487 -9.92 27.96 1.26
C ASN A 487 -9.43 27.20 2.49
N GLU A 488 -8.29 27.64 3.01
CA GLU A 488 -7.62 27.03 4.17
C GLU A 488 -8.51 27.03 5.43
N LYS A 489 -9.28 28.11 5.67
CA LYS A 489 -10.20 28.20 6.83
C LYS A 489 -11.28 27.11 6.78
N ALA A 490 -11.84 26.85 5.60
CA ALA A 490 -12.82 25.77 5.43
C ALA A 490 -12.16 24.40 5.55
N ALA A 491 -10.94 24.22 5.04
CA ALA A 491 -10.18 22.98 5.17
C ALA A 491 -9.92 22.63 6.64
N LYS A 492 -9.48 23.59 7.46
CA LYS A 492 -9.28 23.40 8.92
C LYS A 492 -10.57 23.01 9.65
N ARG A 493 -11.71 23.61 9.29
CA ARG A 493 -13.02 23.23 9.83
C ARG A 493 -13.40 21.80 9.46
N SER A 494 -13.08 21.36 8.23
CA SER A 494 -13.30 19.98 7.79
C SER A 494 -12.43 18.98 8.57
N ILE A 495 -11.15 19.29 8.78
CA ILE A 495 -10.24 18.50 9.63
C ILE A 495 -10.80 18.41 11.06
N ALA A 496 -11.23 19.53 11.63
CA ALA A 496 -11.82 19.58 12.96
C ALA A 496 -13.12 18.78 13.09
N TYR A 497 -13.92 18.70 12.02
CA TYR A 497 -15.12 17.89 11.99
C TYR A 497 -14.81 16.39 12.12
N PHE A 498 -13.84 15.89 11.34
CA PHE A 498 -13.49 14.46 11.29
C PHE A 498 -12.59 14.00 12.44
N LEU A 499 -11.59 14.82 12.80
CA LEU A 499 -10.55 14.44 13.74
C LEU A 499 -10.68 15.14 15.11
N GLY A 500 -11.54 16.16 15.23
CA GLY A 500 -11.75 16.95 16.45
C GLY A 500 -10.94 18.26 16.47
N ASN A 501 -11.25 19.14 17.42
CA ASN A 501 -10.64 20.49 17.50
C ASN A 501 -9.21 20.48 18.05
N SER A 502 -8.75 19.38 18.64
CA SER A 502 -7.46 19.26 19.34
C SER A 502 -6.43 18.44 18.54
N VAL A 503 -6.48 18.52 17.22
CA VAL A 503 -5.59 17.74 16.34
C VAL A 503 -4.21 18.37 16.31
N ASP A 504 -3.18 17.54 16.35
CA ASP A 504 -1.80 17.98 16.22
C ASP A 504 -1.61 18.72 14.89
N HIS A 505 -1.01 19.91 14.94
CA HIS A 505 -0.71 20.71 13.77
C HIS A 505 0.10 19.94 12.71
N ARG A 506 0.91 18.95 13.11
CA ARG A 506 1.65 18.07 12.18
C ARG A 506 0.72 17.22 11.31
N ILE A 507 -0.40 16.72 11.86
CA ILE A 507 -1.39 15.93 11.12
C ILE A 507 -2.23 16.84 10.23
N GLU A 508 -2.55 18.04 10.71
CA GLU A 508 -3.19 19.07 9.88
C GLU A 508 -2.32 19.41 8.68
N LYS A 509 -1.02 19.60 8.90
CA LYS A 509 -0.03 19.87 7.86
C LYS A 509 0.12 18.69 6.89
N GLU A 510 0.20 17.46 7.39
CA GLU A 510 0.22 16.23 6.57
C GLU A 510 -0.98 16.18 5.60
N LEU A 511 -2.20 16.42 6.11
CA LEU A 511 -3.41 16.39 5.29
C LEU A 511 -3.50 17.52 4.26
N LEU A 512 -2.77 18.63 4.47
CA LEU A 512 -2.82 19.82 3.61
C LEU A 512 -1.63 19.90 2.63
N GLU A 513 -0.47 19.33 2.95
CA GLU A 513 0.78 19.49 2.18
C GLU A 513 1.11 18.34 1.23
N GLU A 514 0.57 17.13 1.45
CA GLU A 514 0.91 15.91 0.68
C GLU A 514 0.73 16.02 -0.86
N GLU A 515 -0.02 17.00 -1.37
CA GLU A 515 -0.27 17.18 -2.81
C GLU A 515 0.19 18.53 -3.39
N ILE A 516 0.78 19.44 -2.58
CA ILE A 516 1.32 20.69 -3.14
C ILE A 516 2.49 20.40 -4.09
N THR A 517 3.18 19.26 -3.90
CA THR A 517 4.19 18.72 -4.83
C THR A 517 3.59 18.06 -6.08
N ASP A 518 2.29 17.73 -6.07
CA ASP A 518 1.57 17.01 -7.13
C ASP A 518 0.91 17.95 -8.15
N ASN A 519 0.73 19.24 -7.83
CA ASN A 519 0.26 20.25 -8.79
C ASN A 519 1.20 20.44 -10.01
N ASP A 520 2.47 20.03 -9.88
CA ASP A 520 3.43 20.00 -10.99
C ASP A 520 3.24 18.75 -11.89
N LEU A 521 2.49 17.73 -11.45
CA LEU A 521 2.17 16.56 -12.24
C LEU A 521 0.91 16.82 -13.09
N LYS A 522 1.11 16.91 -14.42
CA LYS A 522 0.03 17.06 -15.40
C LYS A 522 -1.07 16.02 -15.15
N LYS A 523 -2.33 16.47 -15.08
CA LYS A 523 -3.51 15.60 -15.01
C LYS A 523 -3.43 14.51 -16.08
N GLY A 524 -3.56 13.26 -15.67
CA GLY A 524 -3.51 12.13 -16.58
C GLY A 524 -4.68 12.19 -17.56
N ASN A 525 -4.38 12.23 -18.86
CA ASN A 525 -5.40 12.11 -19.89
C ASN A 525 -5.83 10.65 -20.03
N ILE A 526 -7.14 10.37 -20.05
CA ILE A 526 -7.68 9.02 -20.26
C ILE A 526 -7.13 8.45 -21.58
N SER A 527 -6.97 9.27 -22.62
CA SER A 527 -6.40 8.81 -23.91
C SER A 527 -5.01 8.18 -23.78
N ALA A 528 -4.23 8.58 -22.78
CA ALA A 528 -2.91 8.01 -22.52
C ALA A 528 -2.96 6.54 -22.11
N LEU A 529 -4.09 6.04 -21.59
CA LEU A 529 -4.27 4.61 -21.29
C LEU A 529 -4.21 3.74 -22.55
N TRP A 530 -4.59 4.28 -23.71
CA TRP A 530 -4.51 3.57 -24.99
C TRP A 530 -3.27 3.94 -25.80
N SER A 531 -2.78 5.18 -25.67
CA SER A 531 -1.62 5.65 -26.44
C SER A 531 -0.27 5.29 -25.83
N CYS A 532 -0.19 5.10 -24.50
CA CYS A 532 1.04 4.74 -23.82
C CYS A 532 1.10 3.24 -23.55
N GLY A 533 2.09 2.55 -24.13
CA GLY A 533 2.21 1.09 -24.00
C GLY A 533 2.35 0.59 -22.56
N ALA A 534 2.96 1.38 -21.65
CA ALA A 534 3.05 1.02 -20.23
C ALA A 534 1.69 1.13 -19.52
N LEU A 535 0.97 2.23 -19.71
CA LEU A 535 -0.36 2.43 -19.12
C LEU A 535 -1.39 1.44 -19.70
N GLY A 536 -1.31 1.12 -20.99
CA GLY A 536 -2.13 0.10 -21.63
C GLY A 536 -1.88 -1.30 -21.07
N ARG A 537 -0.62 -1.63 -20.73
CA ARG A 537 -0.30 -2.88 -20.01
C ARG A 537 -0.90 -2.88 -18.60
N SER A 538 -0.78 -1.77 -17.85
CA SER A 538 -1.41 -1.66 -16.53
C SER A 538 -2.93 -1.80 -16.60
N LEU A 539 -3.59 -1.22 -17.62
CA LEU A 539 -5.02 -1.40 -17.90
C LEU A 539 -5.37 -2.87 -18.16
N LEU A 540 -4.62 -3.55 -19.02
CA LEU A 540 -4.83 -4.96 -19.32
C LEU A 540 -4.70 -5.84 -18.06
N LEU A 541 -3.65 -5.63 -17.25
CA LEU A 541 -3.43 -6.39 -16.02
C LEU A 541 -4.50 -6.10 -14.96
N SER A 542 -4.94 -4.84 -14.83
CA SER A 542 -6.02 -4.46 -13.93
C SER A 542 -7.33 -5.12 -14.33
N LEU A 543 -7.66 -5.11 -15.62
CA LEU A 543 -8.85 -5.77 -16.14
C LEU A 543 -8.78 -7.29 -15.94
N ALA A 544 -7.62 -7.91 -16.19
CA ALA A 544 -7.42 -9.34 -15.95
C ALA A 544 -7.58 -9.72 -14.46
N ALA A 545 -7.16 -8.86 -13.53
CA ALA A 545 -7.40 -9.06 -12.11
C ALA A 545 -8.91 -9.01 -11.79
N LEU A 546 -9.62 -8.02 -12.35
CA LEU A 546 -11.08 -7.87 -12.18
C LEU A 546 -11.88 -9.03 -12.80
N VAL A 547 -11.36 -9.69 -13.84
CA VAL A 547 -12.01 -10.87 -14.44
C VAL A 547 -12.24 -11.99 -13.42
N PHE A 548 -11.37 -12.17 -12.41
CA PHE A 548 -11.60 -13.14 -11.33
C PHE A 548 -12.88 -12.90 -10.53
N THR A 549 -13.44 -11.69 -10.58
CA THR A 549 -14.68 -11.35 -9.87
C THR A 549 -15.94 -11.71 -10.64
N LEU A 550 -15.86 -12.05 -11.93
CA LEU A 550 -17.05 -12.28 -12.76
C LEU A 550 -18.03 -13.34 -12.22
N PRO A 551 -17.59 -14.51 -11.71
CA PRO A 551 -18.54 -15.53 -11.23
C PRO A 551 -19.25 -15.17 -9.92
N PHE A 552 -18.82 -14.10 -9.22
CA PHE A 552 -19.52 -13.59 -8.04
C PHE A 552 -20.88 -12.96 -8.40
N PHE A 553 -20.99 -12.28 -9.54
CA PHE A 553 -22.17 -11.48 -9.86
C PHE A 553 -23.46 -12.28 -10.11
N PRO A 554 -23.44 -13.44 -10.82
CA PRO A 554 -24.61 -14.30 -10.89
C PRO A 554 -25.05 -14.84 -9.52
N ILE A 555 -24.10 -15.11 -8.62
CA ILE A 555 -24.43 -15.54 -7.25
C ILE A 555 -25.06 -14.37 -6.49
N LEU A 556 -24.55 -13.15 -6.66
CA LEU A 556 -25.10 -11.95 -6.02
C LEU A 556 -26.53 -11.65 -6.47
N GLN A 557 -26.84 -11.82 -7.76
CA GLN A 557 -28.10 -11.37 -8.35
C GLN A 557 -29.11 -12.48 -8.70
N SER A 558 -28.70 -13.74 -8.74
CA SER A 558 -29.53 -14.84 -9.25
C SER A 558 -29.38 -16.15 -8.48
N SER A 559 -28.68 -16.17 -7.35
CA SER A 559 -28.52 -17.38 -6.53
C SER A 559 -29.84 -18.02 -6.10
N THR A 560 -30.84 -17.23 -5.68
CA THR A 560 -32.15 -17.78 -5.27
C THR A 560 -32.85 -18.48 -6.43
N TYR A 561 -32.73 -17.94 -7.64
CA TYR A 561 -33.27 -18.56 -8.85
C TYR A 561 -32.50 -19.83 -9.21
N ILE A 562 -31.17 -19.78 -9.19
CA ILE A 562 -30.32 -20.93 -9.52
C ILE A 562 -30.63 -22.09 -8.56
N PHE A 563 -30.72 -21.83 -7.26
CA PHE A 563 -31.06 -22.86 -6.27
C PHE A 563 -32.48 -23.40 -6.42
N SER A 564 -33.47 -22.54 -6.66
CA SER A 564 -34.84 -23.02 -6.87
C SER A 564 -35.00 -23.81 -8.17
N SER A 565 -34.26 -23.44 -9.22
CA SER A 565 -34.30 -24.12 -10.53
C SER A 565 -33.69 -25.52 -10.52
N ILE A 566 -32.75 -25.81 -9.61
CA ILE A 566 -32.21 -27.17 -9.41
C ILE A 566 -33.05 -28.02 -8.45
N GLY A 567 -34.24 -27.53 -8.04
CA GLY A 567 -35.18 -28.26 -7.20
C GLY A 567 -34.99 -28.09 -5.69
N ILE A 568 -34.23 -27.08 -5.24
CA ILE A 568 -34.18 -26.71 -3.82
C ILE A 568 -35.44 -25.91 -3.48
N GLU A 569 -36.05 -26.20 -2.33
CA GLU A 569 -37.24 -25.49 -1.87
C GLU A 569 -37.03 -23.97 -1.84
N LYS A 570 -38.10 -23.22 -2.16
CA LYS A 570 -38.06 -21.74 -2.25
C LYS A 570 -37.51 -21.09 -0.99
N GLU A 571 -38.00 -21.48 0.19
CA GLU A 571 -37.58 -20.91 1.48
C GLU A 571 -36.10 -21.19 1.76
N ILE A 572 -35.65 -22.40 1.44
CA ILE A 572 -34.24 -22.80 1.61
C ILE A 572 -33.35 -22.09 0.59
N SER A 573 -33.81 -21.88 -0.64
CA SER A 573 -33.08 -21.14 -1.68
C SER A 573 -32.87 -19.67 -1.27
N GLN A 574 -33.90 -19.03 -0.73
CA GLN A 574 -33.82 -17.67 -0.17
C GLN A 574 -32.86 -17.62 1.02
N THR A 575 -32.95 -18.57 1.94
CA THR A 575 -32.10 -18.64 3.14
C THR A 575 -30.64 -18.91 2.77
N SER A 576 -30.39 -19.81 1.84
CA SER A 576 -29.05 -20.14 1.35
C SER A 576 -28.38 -18.92 0.72
N SER A 577 -29.10 -18.15 -0.10
CA SER A 577 -28.58 -16.92 -0.72
C SER A 577 -28.22 -15.85 0.33
N THR A 578 -29.02 -15.70 1.38
CA THR A 578 -28.69 -14.85 2.54
C THR A 578 -27.46 -15.36 3.29
N VAL A 579 -27.33 -16.66 3.53
CA VAL A 579 -26.16 -17.27 4.17
C VAL A 579 -24.88 -17.02 3.35
N LEU A 580 -24.95 -17.06 2.02
CA LEU A 580 -23.81 -16.68 1.17
C LEU A 580 -23.36 -15.23 1.44
N MET A 581 -24.31 -14.29 1.61
CA MET A 581 -23.97 -12.89 1.93
C MET A 581 -23.45 -12.71 3.36
N ILE A 582 -23.85 -13.56 4.31
CA ILE A 582 -23.24 -13.60 5.64
C ILE A 582 -21.76 -14.01 5.52
N LEU A 583 -21.48 -15.10 4.80
CA LEU A 583 -20.13 -15.58 4.57
C LEU A 583 -19.27 -14.54 3.83
N PHE A 584 -19.84 -13.86 2.83
CA PHE A 584 -19.18 -12.75 2.13
C PHE A 584 -18.82 -11.61 3.08
N THR A 585 -19.76 -11.22 3.96
CA THR A 585 -19.54 -10.14 4.92
C THR A 585 -18.42 -10.48 5.90
N ILE A 586 -18.46 -11.70 6.49
CA ILE A 586 -17.39 -12.20 7.37
C ILE A 586 -16.04 -12.20 6.62
N ALA A 587 -16.03 -12.68 5.38
CA ALA A 587 -14.85 -12.72 4.54
C ALA A 587 -14.25 -11.33 4.28
N CYS A 588 -15.07 -10.30 4.04
CA CYS A 588 -14.62 -8.91 3.86
C CYS A 588 -14.00 -8.32 5.14
N PHE A 589 -14.56 -8.60 6.32
CA PHE A 589 -13.97 -8.20 7.60
C PHE A 589 -12.60 -8.86 7.83
N ILE A 590 -12.48 -10.14 7.51
CA ILE A 590 -11.21 -10.87 7.58
C ILE A 590 -10.21 -10.28 6.57
N SER A 591 -10.64 -10.06 5.31
CA SER A 591 -9.82 -9.49 4.24
C SER A 591 -9.19 -8.18 4.68
N THR A 592 -9.99 -7.26 5.24
CA THR A 592 -9.53 -5.97 5.78
C THR A 592 -8.37 -6.10 6.76
N SER A 593 -8.33 -7.18 7.56
CA SER A 593 -7.29 -7.39 8.58
C SER A 593 -6.02 -8.06 8.04
N ILE A 594 -6.14 -8.83 6.95
CA ILE A 594 -5.06 -9.67 6.42
C ILE A 594 -4.50 -9.18 5.09
N ILE A 595 -5.24 -8.38 4.32
CA ILE A 595 -4.90 -7.99 2.95
C ILE A 595 -3.52 -7.35 2.91
N ASP A 596 -3.17 -6.50 3.87
CA ASP A 596 -1.87 -5.83 3.93
C ASP A 596 -0.72 -6.73 4.41
N ARG A 597 -1.02 -7.92 4.92
CA ARG A 597 -0.03 -8.90 5.40
C ARG A 597 0.41 -9.89 4.33
N PHE A 598 -0.30 -9.97 3.21
CA PHE A 598 0.01 -10.92 2.14
C PHE A 598 0.52 -10.21 0.88
N PRO A 599 1.45 -10.83 0.13
CA PRO A 599 1.82 -10.38 -1.21
C PRO A 599 0.59 -10.43 -2.14
N ARG A 600 0.23 -9.28 -2.73
CA ARG A 600 -0.96 -9.06 -3.57
C ARG A 600 -1.01 -10.03 -4.74
N ARG A 601 0.08 -10.18 -5.51
CA ARG A 601 0.12 -11.05 -6.69
C ARG A 601 -0.09 -12.50 -6.30
N SER A 602 0.70 -12.99 -5.34
CA SER A 602 0.64 -14.39 -4.93
C SER A 602 -0.72 -14.73 -4.30
N PHE A 603 -1.27 -13.81 -3.52
CA PHE A 603 -2.57 -13.98 -2.87
C PHE A 603 -3.71 -14.00 -3.89
N LEU A 604 -3.73 -13.07 -4.86
CA LEU A 604 -4.74 -13.06 -5.93
C LEU A 604 -4.69 -14.34 -6.79
N LEU A 605 -3.50 -14.78 -7.21
CA LEU A 605 -3.35 -15.99 -8.03
C LEU A 605 -3.76 -17.26 -7.28
N THR A 606 -3.43 -17.35 -5.99
CA THR A 606 -3.80 -18.50 -5.15
C THR A 606 -5.30 -18.56 -4.93
N CYS A 607 -5.91 -17.45 -4.48
CA CYS A 607 -7.35 -17.38 -4.30
C CYS A 607 -8.11 -17.56 -5.62
N GLY A 608 -7.63 -16.99 -6.72
CA GLY A 608 -8.20 -17.19 -8.06
C GLY A 608 -8.16 -18.64 -8.53
N ALA A 609 -7.05 -19.36 -8.29
CA ALA A 609 -6.94 -20.79 -8.59
C ALA A 609 -7.91 -21.63 -7.75
N ILE A 610 -7.99 -21.37 -6.45
CA ILE A 610 -8.95 -22.04 -5.56
C ILE A 610 -10.38 -21.76 -5.99
N SER A 611 -10.72 -20.50 -6.34
CA SER A 611 -12.03 -20.13 -6.86
C SER A 611 -12.39 -20.89 -8.14
N MET A 612 -11.48 -20.99 -9.12
CA MET A 612 -11.70 -21.80 -10.32
C MET A 612 -11.94 -23.28 -10.00
N PHE A 613 -11.16 -23.84 -9.07
CA PHE A 613 -11.33 -25.22 -8.63
C PHE A 613 -12.69 -25.45 -7.96
N LEU A 614 -13.15 -24.51 -7.11
CA LEU A 614 -14.44 -24.59 -6.43
C LEU A 614 -15.63 -24.52 -7.39
N LEU A 615 -15.52 -23.79 -8.50
CA LEU A 615 -16.58 -23.75 -9.53
C LEU A 615 -16.83 -25.12 -10.18
N LEU A 616 -15.82 -26.00 -10.25
CA LEU A 616 -15.99 -27.37 -10.76
C LEU A 616 -16.88 -28.21 -9.86
N PHE A 617 -16.93 -27.92 -8.55
CA PHE A 617 -17.73 -28.70 -7.61
C PHE A 617 -19.24 -28.50 -7.75
N PHE A 618 -19.69 -27.48 -8.48
CA PHE A 618 -21.11 -27.22 -8.67
C PHE A 618 -21.76 -28.37 -9.45
N PRO A 619 -21.33 -28.68 -10.69
CA PRO A 619 -21.85 -29.83 -11.40
C PRO A 619 -21.40 -31.19 -10.85
N ILE A 620 -20.19 -31.29 -10.28
CA ILE A 620 -19.73 -32.55 -9.64
C ILE A 620 -20.67 -32.91 -8.49
N SER A 621 -21.08 -31.92 -7.70
CA SER A 621 -22.03 -32.16 -6.61
C SER A 621 -23.37 -32.68 -7.11
N ASP A 622 -23.85 -32.13 -8.23
CA ASP A 622 -25.09 -32.57 -8.87
C ASP A 622 -25.03 -34.02 -9.40
N LEU A 623 -23.85 -34.45 -9.85
CA LEU A 623 -23.63 -35.77 -10.42
C LEU A 623 -23.45 -36.86 -9.34
N PHE A 624 -22.72 -36.57 -8.27
CA PHE A 624 -22.31 -37.57 -7.29
C PHE A 624 -23.19 -37.63 -6.03
N PHE A 625 -23.98 -36.60 -5.73
CA PHE A 625 -24.83 -36.58 -4.55
C PHE A 625 -26.32 -36.52 -4.91
N THR A 626 -27.10 -37.37 -4.26
CA THR A 626 -28.57 -37.35 -4.35
C THR A 626 -29.15 -36.07 -3.77
N SER A 627 -28.53 -35.52 -2.73
CA SER A 627 -28.90 -34.25 -2.12
C SER A 627 -28.26 -33.08 -2.87
N ARG A 628 -29.01 -31.99 -3.08
CA ARG A 628 -28.52 -30.76 -3.73
C ARG A 628 -27.84 -29.78 -2.76
N TYR A 629 -27.86 -30.04 -1.45
CA TYR A 629 -27.21 -29.18 -0.43
C TYR A 629 -25.68 -29.03 -0.56
N PRO A 630 -24.90 -30.03 -1.03
CA PRO A 630 -23.47 -29.84 -1.27
C PRO A 630 -23.15 -28.68 -2.23
N ILE A 631 -24.04 -28.37 -3.17
CA ILE A 631 -23.87 -27.23 -4.10
C ILE A 631 -23.85 -25.91 -3.33
N ILE A 632 -24.75 -25.75 -2.35
CA ILE A 632 -24.78 -24.56 -1.47
C ILE A 632 -23.51 -24.49 -0.63
N PHE A 633 -23.03 -25.63 -0.12
CA PHE A 633 -21.80 -25.70 0.67
C PHE A 633 -20.59 -25.21 -0.13
N PHE A 634 -20.38 -25.73 -1.35
CA PHE A 634 -19.28 -25.27 -2.20
C PHE A 634 -19.45 -23.82 -2.68
N ALA A 635 -20.68 -23.37 -2.93
CA ALA A 635 -20.95 -21.95 -3.19
C ALA A 635 -20.56 -21.06 -2.00
N GLY A 636 -20.80 -21.52 -0.76
CA GLY A 636 -20.38 -20.84 0.46
C GLY A 636 -18.87 -20.71 0.58
N ILE A 637 -18.14 -21.80 0.34
CA ILE A 637 -16.66 -21.77 0.34
C ILE A 637 -16.16 -20.85 -0.78
N TYR A 638 -16.73 -20.92 -1.98
CA TYR A 638 -16.37 -20.04 -3.09
C TYR A 638 -16.53 -18.57 -2.71
N ILE A 639 -17.68 -18.18 -2.15
CA ILE A 639 -17.97 -16.80 -1.76
C ILE A 639 -17.04 -16.34 -0.62
N PHE A 640 -16.72 -17.23 0.32
CA PHE A 640 -15.78 -16.92 1.40
C PHE A 640 -14.36 -16.66 0.86
N ILE A 641 -13.83 -17.54 0.00
CA ILE A 641 -12.50 -17.35 -0.63
C ILE A 641 -12.49 -16.11 -1.53
N TYR A 642 -13.58 -15.88 -2.27
CA TYR A 642 -13.77 -14.69 -3.06
C TYR A 642 -13.68 -13.43 -2.20
N GLY A 643 -14.43 -13.35 -1.10
CA GLY A 643 -14.45 -12.18 -0.21
C GLY A 643 -13.12 -11.95 0.50
N VAL A 644 -12.42 -13.02 0.90
CA VAL A 644 -11.13 -12.92 1.61
C VAL A 644 -10.02 -12.40 0.70
N GLY A 645 -9.93 -12.89 -0.53
CA GLY A 645 -8.80 -12.62 -1.43
C GLY A 645 -9.18 -11.88 -2.70
N VAL A 646 -9.95 -12.55 -3.57
CA VAL A 646 -10.21 -12.09 -4.93
C VAL A 646 -10.87 -10.70 -4.96
N GLY A 647 -11.95 -10.53 -4.19
CA GLY A 647 -12.74 -9.31 -4.16
C GLY A 647 -11.90 -8.10 -3.74
N GLY A 648 -11.22 -8.15 -2.59
CA GLY A 648 -10.41 -7.03 -2.12
C GLY A 648 -9.23 -6.71 -3.04
N VAL A 649 -8.45 -7.72 -3.42
CA VAL A 649 -7.17 -7.51 -4.12
C VAL A 649 -7.36 -7.12 -5.59
N ALA A 650 -8.37 -7.67 -6.28
CA ALA A 650 -8.57 -7.37 -7.69
C ALA A 650 -8.85 -5.88 -7.95
N TRP A 651 -9.55 -5.21 -7.03
CA TRP A 651 -9.87 -3.78 -7.15
C TRP A 651 -8.73 -2.86 -6.69
N THR A 652 -7.79 -3.33 -5.86
CA THR A 652 -6.68 -2.50 -5.36
C THR A 652 -5.43 -2.58 -6.23
N VAL A 653 -5.16 -3.71 -6.87
CA VAL A 653 -3.95 -3.91 -7.68
C VAL A 653 -3.86 -2.91 -8.84
N GLY A 654 -4.98 -2.60 -9.49
CA GLY A 654 -4.96 -1.71 -10.67
C GLY A 654 -4.40 -0.32 -10.38
N PRO A 655 -4.97 0.43 -9.41
CA PRO A 655 -4.44 1.72 -8.98
C PRO A 655 -2.97 1.68 -8.50
N GLU A 656 -2.48 0.54 -8.01
CA GLU A 656 -1.08 0.37 -7.60
C GLU A 656 -0.12 0.24 -8.82
N LEU A 657 -0.62 -0.15 -10.00
CA LEU A 657 0.18 -0.31 -11.23
C LEU A 657 0.40 0.99 -12.02
N VAL A 658 -0.19 2.11 -11.58
CA VAL A 658 -0.09 3.40 -12.28
C VAL A 658 0.26 4.54 -11.32
N PRO A 659 0.91 5.61 -11.84
CA PRO A 659 1.13 6.83 -11.07
C PRO A 659 -0.20 7.49 -10.65
N ILE A 660 -0.16 8.28 -9.57
CA ILE A 660 -1.34 8.86 -8.90
C ILE A 660 -2.25 9.62 -9.87
N ASN A 661 -1.67 10.42 -10.77
CA ASN A 661 -2.39 11.21 -11.76
C ASN A 661 -3.20 10.40 -12.79
N TYR A 662 -2.96 9.08 -12.92
CA TYR A 662 -3.72 8.18 -13.79
C TYR A 662 -4.63 7.20 -13.04
N ARG A 663 -4.58 7.14 -11.70
CA ARG A 663 -5.33 6.15 -10.90
C ARG A 663 -6.84 6.23 -11.11
N SER A 664 -7.40 7.43 -11.01
CA SER A 664 -8.84 7.66 -11.19
C SER A 664 -9.31 7.31 -12.60
N ALA A 665 -8.52 7.68 -13.62
CA ALA A 665 -8.81 7.36 -15.02
C ALA A 665 -8.77 5.84 -15.26
N LEU A 666 -7.73 5.16 -14.79
CA LEU A 666 -7.59 3.71 -14.89
C LEU A 666 -8.76 3.00 -14.19
N PHE A 667 -9.07 3.39 -12.95
CA PHE A 667 -10.14 2.79 -12.16
C PHE A 667 -11.48 2.87 -12.89
N CYS A 668 -11.83 4.04 -13.43
CA CYS A 668 -13.12 4.25 -14.10
C CYS A 668 -13.22 3.50 -15.43
N VAL A 669 -12.13 3.46 -16.23
CA VAL A 669 -12.11 2.65 -17.46
C VAL A 669 -12.17 1.16 -17.14
N CYS A 670 -11.44 0.70 -16.12
CA CYS A 670 -11.51 -0.70 -15.66
C CYS A 670 -12.91 -1.05 -15.18
N TYR A 671 -13.55 -0.19 -14.38
CA TYR A 671 -14.91 -0.38 -13.90
C TYR A 671 -15.89 -0.48 -15.09
N ALA A 672 -15.82 0.44 -16.06
CA ALA A 672 -16.70 0.42 -17.24
C ALA A 672 -16.52 -0.86 -18.08
N LEU A 673 -15.27 -1.28 -18.34
CA LEU A 673 -14.98 -2.51 -19.09
C LEU A 673 -15.42 -3.75 -18.31
N HIS A 674 -15.17 -3.77 -17.01
CA HIS A 674 -15.58 -4.85 -16.11
C HIS A 674 -17.10 -4.98 -16.04
N SER A 675 -17.84 -3.89 -15.81
CA SER A 675 -19.31 -3.89 -15.84
C SER A 675 -19.84 -4.38 -17.19
N SER A 676 -19.18 -4.03 -18.31
CA SER A 676 -19.54 -4.54 -19.64
C SER A 676 -19.35 -6.06 -19.74
N LEU A 677 -18.25 -6.61 -19.19
CA LEU A 677 -18.04 -8.06 -19.12
C LEU A 677 -19.07 -8.75 -18.21
N VAL A 678 -19.48 -8.10 -17.12
CA VAL A 678 -20.56 -8.62 -16.26
C VAL A 678 -21.89 -8.66 -17.01
N VAL A 679 -22.24 -7.63 -17.79
CA VAL A 679 -23.43 -7.66 -18.67
C VAL A 679 -23.38 -8.88 -19.59
N CYS A 680 -22.27 -9.07 -20.31
CA CYS A 680 -22.13 -10.18 -21.24
C CYS A 680 -22.27 -11.54 -20.54
N THR A 681 -21.51 -11.76 -19.45
CA THR A 681 -21.51 -13.05 -18.77
C THR A 681 -22.84 -13.34 -18.06
N ASN A 682 -23.46 -12.35 -17.42
CA ASN A 682 -24.72 -12.53 -16.70
C ASN A 682 -25.93 -12.68 -17.64
N PHE A 683 -25.88 -12.08 -18.84
CA PHE A 683 -26.89 -12.32 -19.87
C PHE A 683 -26.79 -13.74 -20.45
N ILE A 684 -25.56 -14.28 -20.57
CA ILE A 684 -25.31 -15.62 -21.11
C ILE A 684 -25.59 -16.72 -20.07
N VAL A 685 -25.26 -16.48 -18.78
CA VAL A 685 -25.26 -17.55 -17.76
C VAL A 685 -26.64 -18.17 -17.53
N ILE A 686 -27.72 -17.37 -17.50
CA ILE A 686 -29.07 -17.89 -17.22
C ILE A 686 -29.59 -18.77 -18.38
N PRO A 687 -29.60 -18.31 -19.65
CA PRO A 687 -29.97 -19.17 -20.77
C PRO A 687 -29.09 -20.42 -20.89
N LEU A 688 -27.78 -20.27 -20.64
CA LEU A 688 -26.85 -21.40 -20.68
C LEU A 688 -27.15 -22.40 -19.56
N PHE A 689 -27.53 -21.91 -18.37
CA PHE A 689 -27.95 -22.72 -17.24
C PHE A 689 -29.28 -23.44 -17.52
N ASP A 690 -30.24 -22.78 -18.15
CA ASP A 690 -31.51 -23.43 -18.55
C ASP A 690 -31.26 -24.58 -19.56
N TRP A 691 -30.16 -24.52 -20.35
CA TRP A 691 -29.79 -25.57 -21.32
C TRP A 691 -28.87 -26.67 -20.77
N LEU A 692 -27.83 -26.31 -20.00
CA LEU A 692 -26.77 -27.21 -19.53
C LEU A 692 -26.82 -27.49 -18.02
N GLY A 693 -27.77 -26.90 -17.30
CA GLY A 693 -27.81 -26.94 -15.84
C GLY A 693 -26.54 -26.34 -15.22
N LEU A 694 -26.10 -26.94 -14.11
CA LEU A 694 -24.94 -26.46 -13.35
C LEU A 694 -23.61 -26.51 -14.12
N MET A 695 -23.52 -27.23 -15.23
CA MET A 695 -22.33 -27.24 -16.10
C MET A 695 -22.10 -25.87 -16.78
N ALA A 696 -23.15 -25.07 -16.93
CA ALA A 696 -23.06 -23.74 -17.53
C ALA A 696 -22.06 -22.82 -16.82
N ILE A 697 -21.99 -22.91 -15.49
CA ILE A 697 -21.15 -22.03 -14.65
C ILE A 697 -19.65 -22.27 -14.94
N PRO A 698 -19.09 -23.49 -14.74
CA PRO A 698 -17.68 -23.71 -15.02
C PRO A 698 -17.33 -23.57 -16.50
N LEU A 699 -18.22 -23.98 -17.43
CA LEU A 699 -17.97 -23.84 -18.87
C LEU A 699 -17.83 -22.38 -19.31
N LEU A 700 -18.64 -21.48 -18.74
CA LEU A 700 -18.56 -20.06 -19.05
C LEU A 700 -17.35 -19.40 -18.38
N TYR A 701 -17.15 -19.63 -17.08
CA TYR A 701 -16.19 -18.85 -16.31
C TYR A 701 -14.76 -19.40 -16.35
N ILE A 702 -14.54 -20.71 -16.23
CA ILE A 702 -13.17 -21.26 -16.09
C ILE A 702 -12.26 -20.92 -17.28
N PRO A 703 -12.69 -20.97 -18.56
CA PRO A 703 -11.83 -20.57 -19.67
C PRO A 703 -11.40 -19.11 -19.59
N ILE A 704 -12.34 -18.21 -19.27
CA ILE A 704 -12.10 -16.76 -19.14
C ILE A 704 -11.13 -16.50 -17.98
N LEU A 705 -11.38 -17.13 -16.83
CA LEU A 705 -10.52 -17.03 -15.65
C LEU A 705 -9.14 -17.63 -15.88
N GLY A 706 -9.03 -18.74 -16.61
CA GLY A 706 -7.77 -19.42 -16.91
C GLY A 706 -6.85 -18.55 -17.78
N VAL A 707 -7.40 -17.88 -18.79
CA VAL A 707 -6.64 -16.91 -19.61
C VAL A 707 -6.13 -15.74 -18.75
N ALA A 708 -7.00 -15.18 -17.91
CA ALA A 708 -6.61 -14.11 -16.99
C ALA A 708 -5.54 -14.58 -15.99
N TRP A 709 -5.68 -15.80 -15.45
CA TRP A 709 -4.72 -16.39 -14.52
C TRP A 709 -3.35 -16.57 -15.16
N ILE A 710 -3.28 -17.13 -16.37
CA ILE A 710 -2.02 -17.30 -17.11
C ILE A 710 -1.36 -15.93 -17.36
N LEU A 711 -2.13 -14.96 -17.82
CA LEU A 711 -1.63 -13.61 -18.09
C LEU A 711 -1.04 -12.97 -16.82
N LEU A 712 -1.78 -13.00 -15.71
CA LEU A 712 -1.34 -12.43 -14.44
C LEU A 712 -0.15 -13.21 -13.85
N PHE A 713 -0.14 -14.54 -13.99
CA PHE A 713 0.96 -15.37 -13.54
C PHE A 713 2.28 -14.94 -14.18
N PHE A 714 2.30 -14.65 -15.48
CA PHE A 714 3.53 -14.26 -16.18
C PHE A 714 3.84 -12.75 -16.12
N LYS A 715 2.84 -11.89 -16.02
CA LYS A 715 3.01 -10.44 -16.26
C LYS A 715 2.70 -9.53 -15.08
N LEU A 716 1.95 -9.99 -14.07
CA LEU A 716 1.62 -9.15 -12.92
C LEU A 716 2.84 -9.02 -11.99
N PRO A 717 3.34 -7.81 -11.71
CA PRO A 717 4.37 -7.60 -10.68
C PRO A 717 3.76 -7.67 -9.27
N GLU A 718 4.61 -7.85 -8.26
CA GLU A 718 4.18 -7.70 -6.87
C GLU A 718 4.06 -6.22 -6.51
N THR A 719 2.92 -5.79 -5.96
CA THR A 719 2.60 -4.36 -5.76
C THR A 719 2.60 -3.90 -4.31
N ASN A 720 2.59 -4.83 -3.35
CA ASN A 720 2.48 -4.46 -1.93
C ASN A 720 3.82 -3.91 -1.38
N VAL A 721 3.79 -2.69 -0.85
CA VAL A 721 4.89 -2.10 -0.06
C VAL A 721 4.70 -2.54 1.38
N TYR A 722 5.40 -3.61 1.78
CA TYR A 722 5.33 -4.15 3.14
C TYR A 722 5.89 -3.12 4.14
N HIS A 723 5.04 -2.35 4.83
CA HIS A 723 5.42 -1.59 6.01
C HIS A 723 5.51 -2.56 7.21
N GLY A 724 6.65 -3.25 7.33
CA GLY A 724 6.96 -4.08 8.49
C GLY A 724 7.09 -3.20 9.74
N LYS A 725 6.27 -3.50 10.76
CA LYS A 725 6.41 -2.97 12.12
C LYS A 725 7.66 -3.50 12.80
#